data_AF-A0A0L1JLX3-F1
#
_entry.id   AF-A0A0L1JLX3-F1
#
_cell.length_a   1.000
_cell.length_b   1.000
_cell.length_c   1.000
_cell.angle_alpha   90.00
_cell.angle_beta   90.00
_cell.angle_gamma   90.00
#
_symmetry.space_group_name_H-M   'P 1'
#
loop_
_entity.id
_entity.type
_entity.pdbx_description
1 polymer ?
#
loop_
_entity_poly.entity_id
_entity_poly.type
_entity_poly.pdbx_seq_one_letter_code
_entity_poly.pdbx_strand_id
1 'polypeptide(L)'
;MSDAWHKAGTLGDKIGPYAHWWEDKEKPFLPDDIKGLNEFNISMGRPRSTLKFLGEMPSASQGPQVSNSLFQSGEAVPLPDAVANEKIPHDDWDFSKIEHRLPGDIPADTVIVGILDTGIALSHMGTNISPGKTRIISSWQQGAAMRWESVANLADDTTEYQQSEPWLPCGREVFSGEINAALEAFGDAQGVVDEEAFNRALRISSPDLIMGNRDLEMATAHGTHTLSLAAGMDHENTTREERERQRIIAVNLPAQFSHGSGGNFLPYFAVYGVDRILYLADALWLKNTPDPDSHAVRGYPIVINFSYGMMAGPKDGYHTIELALKNLFEDRKKQAKAGQTMSPVRIMMPVGNDNLLRGAASTVLAAEGTPFGLNNNLKARERITVPWRIQPADSTANFVEIWSEAKPCADFYAMLERVEVFVTPPGREKLRITDLSANAYSDLADYARVYVRHVAIDPNTGPTIHVQEAGTKNPNARFRLAILVCVAPTTLDLPDAPLAPAGEWTVEVKYDGPETVDFTLYIQSDQSAVVTSKTGKRSYFDHENYRSHMTEHHHDHREETGAVADTYSFDEDKCPEDNDNWYQYGPVQRRGTHNAISSLSDPEMIAIGSFDDSSGYPTSYSATTDGNPQLDYDSKSAREITAKYPKNNGRKFLTVSYPGENAPSLFGLLGAGSRDGSVIGSRGTSMSTALATREAANAFMEAEPQDYPHIGSQDWFRDLGRESELEQQVDNWGQDLKWPLACDEGVLKIGSGRLPDPRKKLVNRLGGTPYATEDELE
;
A
#
# COMPACT_ATOMS: atom_id res chain seq x y z
N MET A 1 39.46 17.82 -16.54
CA MET A 1 38.65 16.58 -16.63
C MET A 1 37.95 16.23 -15.30
N SER A 2 37.87 17.16 -14.32
CA SER A 2 37.06 17.03 -13.09
C SER A 2 35.67 17.67 -13.19
N ASP A 3 35.45 18.56 -14.17
CA ASP A 3 34.27 19.46 -14.19
C ASP A 3 33.09 18.94 -15.02
N ALA A 4 33.13 17.68 -15.48
CA ALA A 4 32.02 17.04 -16.20
C ALA A 4 31.02 16.33 -15.27
N TRP A 5 31.39 16.10 -13.99
CA TRP A 5 30.55 15.40 -13.01
C TRP A 5 29.50 16.29 -12.34
N HIS A 6 29.75 17.59 -12.20
CA HIS A 6 28.78 18.53 -11.60
C HIS A 6 27.77 19.13 -12.59
N LYS A 7 28.00 18.98 -13.91
CA LYS A 7 27.16 19.59 -14.94
C LYS A 7 26.08 18.66 -15.51
N ALA A 8 26.10 17.38 -15.18
CA ALA A 8 25.16 16.39 -15.71
C ALA A 8 24.56 15.55 -14.57
N GLY A 9 23.53 16.11 -13.93
CA GLY A 9 22.59 15.41 -13.07
C GLY A 9 23.15 14.91 -11.74
N THR A 10 22.38 15.02 -10.68
CA THR A 10 22.76 14.47 -9.38
C THR A 10 22.86 12.94 -9.49
N LEU A 11 23.62 12.28 -8.61
CA LEU A 11 23.60 10.81 -8.54
C LEU A 11 22.17 10.27 -8.31
N GLY A 12 21.26 11.11 -7.78
CA GLY A 12 19.81 10.86 -7.71
C GLY A 12 19.20 10.52 -9.08
N ASP A 13 19.52 11.27 -10.13
CA ASP A 13 19.06 11.03 -11.52
C ASP A 13 19.46 9.63 -12.04
N LYS A 14 20.49 9.01 -11.45
CA LYS A 14 21.08 7.74 -11.88
C LYS A 14 20.81 6.57 -10.91
N ILE A 15 20.49 6.85 -9.65
CA ILE A 15 20.19 5.86 -8.61
C ILE A 15 18.71 5.47 -8.61
N GLY A 16 17.85 6.25 -9.26
CA GLY A 16 16.48 5.87 -9.56
C GLY A 16 15.42 6.58 -8.70
N PRO A 17 14.14 6.46 -9.07
CA PRO A 17 13.06 7.32 -8.58
C PRO A 17 12.75 7.22 -7.08
N TYR A 18 13.26 6.20 -6.36
CA TYR A 18 13.05 6.10 -4.91
C TYR A 18 13.91 7.10 -4.17
N ALA A 19 15.17 7.25 -4.61
CA ALA A 19 16.09 8.26 -4.08
C ALA A 19 15.58 9.68 -4.37
N HIS A 20 14.93 9.92 -5.51
CA HIS A 20 14.34 11.21 -5.83
C HIS A 20 13.24 11.64 -4.84
N TRP A 21 12.43 10.71 -4.31
CA TRP A 21 11.49 11.04 -3.23
C TRP A 21 12.21 11.47 -1.94
N TRP A 22 13.42 10.96 -1.72
CA TRP A 22 14.30 11.42 -0.65
C TRP A 22 14.91 12.80 -0.93
N GLU A 23 15.30 13.03 -2.19
CA GLU A 23 15.97 14.22 -2.74
C GLU A 23 15.06 15.45 -2.94
N ASP A 24 13.79 15.30 -3.33
CA ASP A 24 12.93 16.45 -3.71
C ASP A 24 12.59 17.39 -2.53
N LYS A 25 13.02 17.03 -1.32
CA LYS A 25 12.97 17.87 -0.11
C LYS A 25 14.30 18.57 0.22
N GLU A 26 15.31 18.48 -0.65
CA GLU A 26 16.70 18.95 -0.45
C GLU A 26 17.00 20.41 -0.78
N LYS A 27 16.03 21.24 -1.21
CA LYS A 27 16.35 22.63 -1.61
C LYS A 27 15.99 23.67 -0.53
N PRO A 28 16.92 24.09 0.35
CA PRO A 28 16.95 25.46 0.82
C PRO A 28 17.48 26.33 -0.33
N PHE A 29 16.63 27.12 -0.97
CA PHE A 29 17.05 28.03 -2.05
C PHE A 29 18.06 29.07 -1.51
N LEU A 30 19.25 29.12 -2.13
CA LEU A 30 20.18 30.26 -2.02
C LEU A 30 19.80 31.34 -3.04
N PRO A 31 19.71 32.64 -2.68
CA PRO A 31 19.08 33.66 -3.53
C PRO A 31 19.82 34.14 -4.80
N ASP A 32 21.10 33.82 -5.03
CA ASP A 32 21.94 34.70 -5.85
C ASP A 32 22.36 34.23 -7.27
N ASP A 33 22.04 33.00 -7.70
CA ASP A 33 22.65 32.44 -8.94
C ASP A 33 21.69 32.14 -10.10
N ILE A 34 20.64 32.94 -10.37
CA ILE A 34 19.95 32.89 -11.68
C ILE A 34 19.53 34.29 -12.16
N LYS A 35 20.40 34.96 -12.92
CA LYS A 35 20.02 36.07 -13.80
C LYS A 35 19.90 35.56 -15.23
N GLY A 36 18.68 35.42 -15.72
CA GLY A 36 18.42 35.35 -17.16
C GLY A 36 17.16 34.59 -17.52
N LEU A 37 16.01 35.27 -17.47
CA LEU A 37 14.95 35.32 -18.50
C LEU A 37 13.64 35.78 -17.85
N ASN A 38 13.38 37.08 -18.01
CA ASN A 38 12.09 37.72 -17.76
C ASN A 38 11.12 37.37 -18.89
N GLU A 39 9.85 37.12 -18.55
CA GLU A 39 8.65 37.80 -19.07
C GLU A 39 7.41 36.91 -18.83
N PHE A 40 6.49 37.36 -17.94
CA PHE A 40 5.03 37.47 -18.12
C PHE A 40 4.34 37.70 -16.76
N ASN A 41 3.72 38.88 -16.62
CA ASN A 41 2.91 39.32 -15.48
C ASN A 41 1.47 38.73 -15.56
N ILE A 42 0.79 38.51 -14.43
CA ILE A 42 -0.39 39.28 -13.93
C ILE A 42 -1.15 38.56 -12.77
N SER A 43 -1.24 39.27 -11.64
CA SER A 43 -2.34 39.52 -10.67
C SER A 43 -3.10 38.42 -9.88
N MET A 44 -3.12 38.67 -8.56
CA MET A 44 -3.77 37.96 -7.45
C MET A 44 -5.31 38.15 -7.31
N GLY A 45 -5.96 37.17 -6.66
CA GLY A 45 -7.22 37.28 -5.92
C GLY A 45 -7.16 36.45 -4.62
N ARG A 46 -7.65 36.98 -3.49
CA ARG A 46 -7.45 36.47 -2.12
C ARG A 46 -8.38 35.31 -1.69
N PRO A 47 -8.01 34.50 -0.67
CA PRO A 47 -8.66 33.23 -0.29
C PRO A 47 -9.72 33.34 0.82
N ARG A 48 -10.52 32.27 0.98
CA ARG A 48 -11.25 31.93 2.22
C ARG A 48 -10.87 30.51 2.69
N SER A 49 -10.60 30.43 4.00
CA SER A 49 -10.09 29.35 4.86
C SER A 49 -10.86 28.02 4.79
N THR A 50 -10.29 26.82 5.04
CA THR A 50 -9.66 26.40 6.32
C THR A 50 -8.95 25.03 6.18
N LEU A 51 -7.61 24.95 6.25
CA LEU A 51 -6.77 23.79 6.64
C LEU A 51 -5.34 24.32 6.83
N LYS A 52 -4.70 24.01 7.98
CA LYS A 52 -3.45 24.67 8.41
C LYS A 52 -2.47 23.61 8.93
N PHE A 53 -1.63 23.07 8.05
CA PHE A 53 -0.45 22.26 8.42
C PHE A 53 0.66 22.17 7.33
N LEU A 54 0.57 22.87 6.20
CA LEU A 54 1.74 23.15 5.34
C LEU A 54 1.79 24.66 5.07
N GLY A 55 2.93 25.28 5.39
CA GLY A 55 3.11 26.73 5.35
C GLY A 55 3.49 27.26 3.97
N GLU A 56 3.14 28.52 3.73
CA GLU A 56 3.31 29.32 2.51
C GLU A 56 4.77 29.45 2.05
N MET A 57 5.05 29.27 0.74
CA MET A 57 6.27 29.73 0.08
C MET A 57 6.04 31.10 -0.62
N PRO A 58 6.95 32.09 -0.52
CA PRO A 58 7.05 33.19 -1.48
C PRO A 58 7.87 32.79 -2.74
N SER A 59 7.56 33.45 -3.85
CA SER A 59 7.74 33.03 -5.26
C SER A 59 9.14 33.12 -5.91
N ALA A 60 9.34 32.26 -6.93
CA ALA A 60 10.18 32.35 -8.15
C ALA A 60 11.72 32.31 -7.96
N SER A 61 12.55 31.51 -8.66
CA SER A 61 12.50 30.99 -10.05
C SER A 61 13.54 29.86 -10.35
N GLN A 62 13.12 28.88 -11.19
CA GLN A 62 13.82 27.99 -12.17
C GLN A 62 14.80 26.82 -11.80
N GLY A 63 14.28 25.62 -12.09
CA GLY A 63 14.82 24.24 -12.26
C GLY A 63 13.61 23.34 -12.64
N PRO A 64 13.75 22.14 -13.24
CA PRO A 64 12.68 21.47 -14.04
C PRO A 64 11.35 21.33 -13.29
N GLN A 65 10.24 21.68 -13.96
CA GLN A 65 8.97 22.05 -13.33
C GLN A 65 8.02 20.87 -13.13
N VAL A 66 7.88 20.47 -11.87
CA VAL A 66 6.79 19.63 -11.37
C VAL A 66 5.46 20.41 -11.45
N SER A 67 4.42 19.84 -12.07
CA SER A 67 3.09 20.47 -12.17
C SER A 67 2.35 20.47 -10.83
N ASN A 68 1.80 21.63 -10.43
CA ASN A 68 1.24 21.91 -9.11
C ASN A 68 -0.16 21.30 -8.85
N SER A 69 -0.34 20.47 -7.81
CA SER A 69 -1.63 20.30 -7.10
C SER A 69 -1.47 19.67 -5.71
N LEU A 70 -2.58 19.66 -4.95
CA LEU A 70 -2.75 19.90 -3.50
C LEU A 70 -2.10 18.90 -2.50
N PHE A 71 -1.21 19.44 -1.66
CA PHE A 71 -1.31 19.39 -0.19
C PHE A 71 -1.09 20.81 0.37
N GLN A 72 -1.67 21.11 1.54
CA GLN A 72 -1.86 22.39 2.28
C GLN A 72 -0.93 23.64 2.09
N SER A 73 0.21 23.60 1.40
CA SER A 73 1.11 24.77 1.20
C SER A 73 0.99 25.42 -0.17
N GLY A 74 0.22 24.83 -1.09
CA GLY A 74 0.32 25.20 -2.52
C GLY A 74 1.58 24.63 -3.18
N GLU A 75 2.25 23.67 -2.55
CA GLU A 75 3.35 22.91 -3.15
C GLU A 75 2.84 21.68 -3.91
N ALA A 76 3.48 21.41 -5.06
CA ALA A 76 3.13 20.37 -6.00
C ALA A 76 3.26 18.95 -5.43
N VAL A 77 2.25 18.10 -5.66
CA VAL A 77 2.43 16.65 -5.68
C VAL A 77 3.26 16.28 -6.90
N PRO A 78 4.40 15.58 -6.74
CA PRO A 78 5.26 15.24 -7.86
C PRO A 78 4.65 14.09 -8.67
N LEU A 79 3.83 14.45 -9.66
CA LEU A 79 3.55 13.55 -10.77
C LEU A 79 4.71 13.64 -11.76
N PRO A 80 5.21 12.51 -12.28
CA PRO A 80 6.20 12.53 -13.35
C PRO A 80 5.69 13.32 -14.56
N ASP A 81 6.54 14.13 -15.17
CA ASP A 81 6.18 14.94 -16.36
C ASP A 81 5.55 14.10 -17.48
N ALA A 82 5.97 12.84 -17.59
CA ALA A 82 5.46 11.90 -18.59
C ALA A 82 3.96 11.57 -18.45
N VAL A 83 3.37 11.79 -17.28
CA VAL A 83 1.95 11.50 -16.99
C VAL A 83 1.18 12.70 -16.44
N ALA A 84 1.87 13.77 -16.06
CA ALA A 84 1.28 14.97 -15.50
C ALA A 84 0.50 15.79 -16.55
N ASN A 85 -0.60 16.40 -16.12
CA ASN A 85 -1.34 17.38 -16.89
C ASN A 85 -0.81 18.80 -16.59
N GLU A 86 -0.11 19.42 -17.53
CA GLU A 86 0.44 20.78 -17.36
C GLU A 86 -0.66 21.87 -17.21
N LYS A 87 -1.90 21.57 -17.63
CA LYS A 87 -3.00 22.54 -17.72
C LYS A 87 -4.00 22.44 -16.57
N ILE A 88 -3.67 21.73 -15.49
CA ILE A 88 -4.55 21.58 -14.33
C ILE A 88 -4.92 22.97 -13.80
N PRO A 89 -6.22 23.33 -13.76
CA PRO A 89 -6.67 24.42 -12.91
C PRO A 89 -6.29 24.09 -11.47
N HIS A 90 -5.69 25.03 -10.76
CA HIS A 90 -5.24 24.89 -9.37
C HIS A 90 -6.37 24.65 -8.34
N ASP A 91 -7.59 24.32 -8.78
CA ASP A 91 -8.82 24.28 -7.97
C ASP A 91 -9.43 22.87 -7.90
N ASP A 92 -10.29 22.67 -6.90
CA ASP A 92 -11.06 21.46 -6.60
C ASP A 92 -11.71 20.77 -7.82
N TRP A 93 -12.05 19.49 -7.66
CA TRP A 93 -12.84 18.74 -8.64
C TRP A 93 -14.13 19.48 -9.04
N ASP A 94 -14.23 19.89 -10.31
CA ASP A 94 -15.36 20.68 -10.82
C ASP A 94 -16.53 19.79 -11.24
N PHE A 95 -17.59 19.78 -10.42
CA PHE A 95 -18.74 18.89 -10.62
C PHE A 95 -19.50 19.21 -11.89
N SER A 96 -19.57 20.50 -12.25
CA SER A 96 -20.31 20.95 -13.42
C SER A 96 -19.75 20.36 -14.73
N LYS A 97 -18.45 20.03 -14.74
CA LYS A 97 -17.78 19.42 -15.90
C LYS A 97 -18.12 17.95 -16.10
N ILE A 98 -18.53 17.24 -15.06
CA ILE A 98 -18.78 15.79 -15.11
C ILE A 98 -20.22 15.39 -14.81
N GLU A 99 -21.05 16.29 -14.29
CA GLU A 99 -22.43 15.99 -13.87
C GLU A 99 -23.23 15.29 -14.98
N HIS A 100 -23.08 15.74 -16.22
CA HIS A 100 -23.75 15.17 -17.39
C HIS A 100 -23.29 13.76 -17.77
N ARG A 101 -22.10 13.32 -17.31
CA ARG A 101 -21.53 11.98 -17.55
C ARG A 101 -21.93 10.97 -16.48
N LEU A 102 -22.35 11.43 -15.30
CA LEU A 102 -22.80 10.56 -14.21
C LEU A 102 -24.20 9.97 -14.50
N PRO A 103 -24.50 8.73 -14.08
CA PRO A 103 -25.86 8.19 -14.17
C PRO A 103 -26.83 8.92 -13.22
N GLY A 104 -28.10 9.00 -13.63
CA GLY A 104 -29.20 9.64 -12.89
C GLY A 104 -30.26 8.66 -12.36
N ASP A 105 -29.97 7.35 -12.42
CA ASP A 105 -30.84 6.24 -12.04
C ASP A 105 -30.20 5.38 -10.93
N ILE A 106 -29.55 5.99 -9.93
CA ILE A 106 -28.89 5.27 -8.84
C ILE A 106 -29.81 5.14 -7.61
N PRO A 107 -30.11 3.92 -7.14
CA PRO A 107 -30.91 3.70 -5.92
C PRO A 107 -30.33 4.39 -4.69
N ALA A 108 -31.19 4.87 -3.79
CA ALA A 108 -30.77 5.58 -2.57
C ALA A 108 -30.05 4.68 -1.55
N ASP A 109 -30.25 3.37 -1.63
CA ASP A 109 -29.63 2.36 -0.77
C ASP A 109 -28.43 1.67 -1.46
N THR A 110 -27.83 2.34 -2.43
CA THR A 110 -26.65 1.85 -3.16
C THR A 110 -25.42 1.80 -2.25
N VAL A 111 -24.59 0.77 -2.42
CA VAL A 111 -23.23 0.67 -1.89
C VAL A 111 -22.23 0.87 -3.03
N ILE A 112 -21.23 1.73 -2.81
CA ILE A 112 -20.14 1.96 -3.76
C ILE A 112 -18.95 1.08 -3.40
N VAL A 113 -18.52 0.24 -4.33
CA VAL A 113 -17.26 -0.49 -4.25
C VAL A 113 -16.20 0.25 -5.08
N GLY A 114 -15.20 0.79 -4.39
CA GLY A 114 -14.01 1.39 -5.00
C GLY A 114 -12.95 0.33 -5.27
N ILE A 115 -12.36 0.29 -6.46
CA ILE A 115 -11.21 -0.58 -6.77
C ILE A 115 -10.04 0.30 -7.22
N LEU A 116 -8.93 0.25 -6.49
CA LEU A 116 -7.65 0.85 -6.92
C LEU A 116 -6.68 -0.28 -7.26
N ASP A 117 -6.46 -0.49 -8.56
CA ASP A 117 -5.57 -1.55 -9.02
C ASP A 117 -4.97 -1.28 -10.42
N THR A 118 -4.17 -2.19 -10.96
CA THR A 118 -3.72 -2.19 -12.36
C THR A 118 -4.38 -3.31 -13.17
N GLY A 119 -4.72 -3.03 -14.42
CA GLY A 119 -5.24 -4.04 -15.34
C GLY A 119 -6.65 -4.48 -14.97
N ILE A 120 -7.60 -3.53 -15.02
CA ILE A 120 -9.01 -3.75 -14.68
C ILE A 120 -9.82 -3.92 -15.96
N ALA A 121 -10.35 -5.13 -16.21
CA ALA A 121 -11.18 -5.43 -17.37
C ALA A 121 -12.61 -4.90 -17.19
N LEU A 122 -12.95 -3.80 -17.88
CA LEU A 122 -14.26 -3.16 -17.76
C LEU A 122 -15.37 -3.90 -18.51
N SER A 123 -15.02 -4.82 -19.42
CA SER A 123 -15.98 -5.63 -20.20
C SER A 123 -16.50 -6.86 -19.46
N HIS A 124 -15.84 -7.26 -18.37
CA HIS A 124 -16.08 -8.55 -17.72
C HIS A 124 -17.55 -8.71 -17.28
N MET A 125 -18.20 -9.84 -17.62
CA MET A 125 -19.64 -10.06 -17.42
C MET A 125 -20.06 -9.88 -15.96
N GLY A 126 -19.17 -10.30 -15.05
CA GLY A 126 -19.34 -10.17 -13.62
C GLY A 126 -19.43 -8.73 -13.14
N THR A 127 -19.22 -7.72 -13.98
CA THR A 127 -19.34 -6.28 -13.67
C THR A 127 -20.57 -5.64 -14.31
N ASN A 128 -21.42 -6.41 -15.01
CA ASN A 128 -22.59 -5.90 -15.71
C ASN A 128 -23.87 -5.99 -14.86
N ILE A 129 -24.83 -5.08 -15.07
CA ILE A 129 -26.22 -5.19 -14.58
C ILE A 129 -26.99 -6.18 -15.47
N SER A 130 -26.81 -6.02 -16.78
CA SER A 130 -27.40 -6.82 -17.85
C SER A 130 -26.46 -6.75 -19.06
N PRO A 131 -26.62 -7.62 -20.09
CA PRO A 131 -25.88 -7.47 -21.34
C PRO A 131 -25.96 -6.01 -21.85
N GLY A 132 -24.80 -5.41 -22.16
CA GLY A 132 -24.69 -4.02 -22.62
C GLY A 132 -24.83 -2.92 -21.55
N LYS A 133 -25.11 -3.24 -20.27
CA LYS A 133 -25.22 -2.23 -19.19
C LYS A 133 -24.27 -2.55 -18.03
N THR A 134 -23.27 -1.70 -17.79
CA THR A 134 -22.26 -1.88 -16.74
C THR A 134 -22.72 -1.44 -15.34
N ARG A 135 -22.13 -2.05 -14.29
CA ARG A 135 -22.14 -1.56 -12.90
C ARG A 135 -21.06 -0.53 -12.60
N ILE A 136 -20.08 -0.40 -13.49
CA ILE A 136 -18.99 0.56 -13.35
C ILE A 136 -19.51 1.96 -13.70
N ILE A 137 -19.55 2.84 -12.70
CA ILE A 137 -19.96 4.24 -12.87
C ILE A 137 -18.88 5.01 -13.63
N SER A 138 -17.63 4.82 -13.22
CA SER A 138 -16.44 5.47 -13.78
C SER A 138 -15.23 4.56 -13.62
N SER A 139 -14.29 4.65 -14.57
CA SER A 139 -12.97 4.05 -14.47
C SER A 139 -11.89 5.05 -14.88
N TRP A 140 -11.08 5.50 -13.93
CA TRP A 140 -9.96 6.41 -14.20
C TRP A 140 -8.71 5.64 -14.62
N GLN A 141 -8.31 5.78 -15.88
CA GLN A 141 -7.06 5.26 -16.44
C GLN A 141 -5.93 6.26 -16.18
N GLN A 142 -5.30 6.23 -14.99
CA GLN A 142 -4.27 7.21 -14.62
C GLN A 142 -3.02 7.13 -15.53
N GLY A 143 -2.71 5.95 -16.05
CA GLY A 143 -1.60 5.73 -16.98
C GLY A 143 -1.92 6.00 -18.46
N ALA A 144 -3.16 6.35 -18.82
CA ALA A 144 -3.50 6.64 -20.20
C ALA A 144 -2.79 7.92 -20.67
N ALA A 145 -2.15 7.87 -21.84
CA ALA A 145 -1.40 9.02 -22.36
C ALA A 145 -2.34 10.23 -22.60
N MET A 146 -2.04 11.36 -21.97
CA MET A 146 -2.77 12.62 -22.14
C MET A 146 -2.29 13.45 -23.34
N ARG A 147 -1.03 13.28 -23.73
CA ARG A 147 -0.36 14.09 -24.75
C ARG A 147 0.89 13.34 -25.21
N TRP A 148 1.06 13.13 -26.51
CA TRP A 148 2.34 12.66 -27.03
C TRP A 148 2.67 13.37 -28.33
N GLU A 149 3.49 14.41 -28.21
CA GLU A 149 3.99 15.24 -29.31
C GLU A 149 4.85 14.45 -30.32
N SER A 150 5.27 13.21 -30.02
CA SER A 150 6.02 12.40 -31.01
C SER A 150 5.20 11.33 -31.76
N VAL A 151 3.87 11.28 -31.61
CA VAL A 151 3.00 10.68 -32.66
C VAL A 151 2.66 11.72 -33.72
N ALA A 152 2.88 13.02 -33.47
CA ALA A 152 2.73 14.04 -34.52
C ALA A 152 3.70 13.84 -35.70
N ASN A 153 4.77 13.05 -35.52
CA ASN A 153 5.67 12.64 -36.61
C ASN A 153 5.31 11.28 -37.25
N LEU A 154 4.26 10.60 -36.78
CA LEU A 154 3.81 9.29 -37.27
C LEU A 154 2.33 9.27 -37.70
N ALA A 155 1.52 10.22 -37.23
CA ALA A 155 0.15 10.41 -37.66
C ALA A 155 0.07 11.59 -38.64
N ASP A 156 -0.53 11.31 -39.79
CA ASP A 156 -1.06 12.31 -40.71
C ASP A 156 -1.87 13.36 -39.92
N ASP A 157 -1.76 14.62 -40.33
CA ASP A 157 -2.23 15.88 -39.69
C ASP A 157 -3.77 16.01 -39.54
N THR A 158 -4.48 14.88 -39.37
CA THR A 158 -5.94 14.79 -39.47
C THR A 158 -6.62 14.04 -38.31
N THR A 159 -5.89 13.36 -37.43
CA THR A 159 -6.50 12.79 -36.22
C THR A 159 -6.43 13.78 -35.06
N GLU A 160 -7.54 14.46 -34.83
CA GLU A 160 -7.86 15.23 -33.64
C GLU A 160 -7.72 14.32 -32.40
N TYR A 161 -6.51 14.21 -31.85
CA TYR A 161 -6.27 13.50 -30.60
C TYR A 161 -7.07 14.22 -29.51
N GLN A 162 -8.04 13.50 -28.94
CA GLN A 162 -8.96 13.99 -27.91
C GLN A 162 -8.17 14.75 -26.85
N GLN A 163 -8.52 16.03 -26.69
CA GLN A 163 -7.90 16.93 -25.73
C GLN A 163 -7.90 16.28 -24.35
N SER A 164 -6.73 16.25 -23.70
CA SER A 164 -6.55 15.90 -22.29
C SER A 164 -7.71 16.45 -21.45
N GLU A 165 -8.36 15.60 -20.63
CA GLU A 165 -9.42 16.06 -19.73
C GLU A 165 -8.83 17.12 -18.78
N PRO A 166 -9.14 18.42 -18.96
CA PRO A 166 -8.40 19.49 -18.29
C PRO A 166 -8.62 19.49 -16.77
N TRP A 167 -9.56 18.70 -16.25
CA TRP A 167 -9.88 18.56 -14.83
C TRP A 167 -9.19 17.36 -14.15
N LEU A 168 -8.48 16.50 -14.88
CA LEU A 168 -7.72 15.39 -14.29
C LEU A 168 -6.25 15.75 -14.16
N PRO A 169 -5.58 15.32 -13.08
CA PRO A 169 -4.15 15.55 -12.93
C PRO A 169 -3.28 14.67 -13.83
N CYS A 170 -3.81 13.53 -14.27
CA CYS A 170 -3.18 12.58 -15.18
C CYS A 170 -4.24 11.67 -15.82
N GLY A 171 -3.89 10.99 -16.92
CA GLY A 171 -4.73 9.94 -17.48
C GLY A 171 -5.99 10.37 -18.23
N ARG A 172 -6.97 9.47 -18.26
CA ARG A 172 -8.32 9.69 -18.80
C ARG A 172 -9.34 8.97 -17.95
N GLU A 173 -10.52 9.54 -17.80
CA GLU A 173 -11.63 8.88 -17.11
C GLU A 173 -12.70 8.42 -18.10
N VAL A 174 -13.13 7.17 -17.97
CA VAL A 174 -14.16 6.55 -18.82
C VAL A 174 -15.40 6.32 -17.98
N PHE A 175 -16.54 6.86 -18.41
CA PHE A 175 -17.79 6.77 -17.64
C PHE A 175 -18.71 5.67 -18.17
N SER A 176 -19.68 5.26 -17.34
CA SER A 176 -20.66 4.21 -17.66
C SER A 176 -21.31 4.35 -19.04
N GLY A 177 -21.61 5.57 -19.50
CA GLY A 177 -22.15 5.82 -20.84
C GLY A 177 -21.21 5.41 -21.97
N GLU A 178 -19.91 5.71 -21.83
CA GLU A 178 -18.88 5.30 -22.80
C GLU A 178 -18.64 3.78 -22.74
N ILE A 179 -18.65 3.20 -21.54
CA ILE A 179 -18.52 1.75 -21.35
C ILE A 179 -19.69 1.03 -22.02
N ASN A 180 -20.92 1.46 -21.78
CA ASN A 180 -22.11 0.86 -22.39
C ASN A 180 -22.10 1.00 -23.92
N ALA A 181 -21.71 2.17 -24.44
CA ALA A 181 -21.59 2.38 -25.88
C ALA A 181 -20.53 1.44 -26.49
N ALA A 182 -19.41 1.21 -25.81
CA ALA A 182 -18.41 0.26 -26.25
C ALA A 182 -18.87 -1.20 -26.14
N LEU A 183 -19.59 -1.57 -25.07
CA LEU A 183 -20.21 -2.89 -24.94
C LEU A 183 -21.22 -3.15 -26.06
N GLU A 184 -22.00 -2.15 -26.48
CA GLU A 184 -22.93 -2.25 -27.60
C GLU A 184 -22.19 -2.35 -28.95
N ALA A 185 -21.12 -1.57 -29.13
CA ALA A 185 -20.37 -1.54 -30.38
C ALA A 185 -19.53 -2.80 -30.64
N PHE A 186 -19.02 -3.42 -29.58
CA PHE A 186 -18.11 -4.57 -29.67
C PHE A 186 -18.70 -5.86 -29.08
N GLY A 187 -19.91 -5.82 -28.54
CA GLY A 187 -20.65 -6.97 -28.04
C GLY A 187 -21.63 -7.55 -29.05
N ASP A 188 -21.93 -8.84 -28.93
CA ASP A 188 -23.02 -9.48 -29.65
C ASP A 188 -24.33 -9.53 -28.84
N ALA A 189 -25.38 -10.08 -29.43
CA ALA A 189 -26.69 -10.20 -28.77
C ALA A 189 -26.70 -11.18 -27.58
N GLN A 190 -25.66 -11.99 -27.43
CA GLN A 190 -25.44 -12.92 -26.33
C GLN A 190 -24.59 -12.29 -25.22
N GLY A 191 -24.08 -11.07 -25.43
CA GLY A 191 -23.24 -10.34 -24.48
C GLY A 191 -21.76 -10.70 -24.56
N VAL A 192 -21.33 -11.47 -25.57
CA VAL A 192 -19.91 -11.76 -25.81
C VAL A 192 -19.27 -10.54 -26.46
N VAL A 193 -18.14 -10.08 -25.91
CA VAL A 193 -17.47 -8.85 -26.33
C VAL A 193 -16.16 -9.18 -27.06
N ASP A 194 -15.88 -8.50 -28.18
CA ASP A 194 -14.51 -8.40 -28.71
C ASP A 194 -13.68 -7.52 -27.75
N GLU A 195 -13.13 -8.16 -26.72
CA GLU A 195 -12.46 -7.47 -25.62
C GLU A 195 -11.21 -6.71 -26.06
N GLU A 196 -10.53 -7.16 -27.11
CA GLU A 196 -9.34 -6.46 -27.61
C GLU A 196 -9.73 -5.17 -28.32
N ALA A 197 -10.77 -5.20 -29.15
CA ALA A 197 -11.34 -3.99 -29.75
C ALA A 197 -11.91 -3.04 -28.67
N PHE A 198 -12.65 -3.58 -27.71
CA PHE A 198 -13.19 -2.83 -26.57
C PHE A 198 -12.09 -2.14 -25.75
N ASN A 199 -11.06 -2.88 -25.32
CA ASN A 199 -9.98 -2.36 -24.48
C ASN A 199 -9.17 -1.26 -25.18
N ARG A 200 -8.94 -1.41 -26.49
CA ARG A 200 -8.28 -0.37 -27.30
C ARG A 200 -9.14 0.86 -27.48
N ALA A 201 -10.45 0.69 -27.74
CA ALA A 201 -11.37 1.79 -27.95
C ALA A 201 -11.48 2.71 -26.72
N LEU A 202 -11.42 2.11 -25.52
CA LEU A 202 -11.46 2.84 -24.26
C LEU A 202 -10.08 3.20 -23.69
N ARG A 203 -8.99 2.88 -24.41
CA ARG A 203 -7.59 3.10 -23.97
C ARG A 203 -7.27 2.50 -22.60
N ILE A 204 -7.91 1.38 -22.26
CA ILE A 204 -7.60 0.58 -21.07
C ILE A 204 -6.29 -0.17 -21.29
N SER A 205 -6.09 -0.66 -22.51
CA SER A 205 -4.84 -1.23 -23.01
C SER A 205 -4.26 -0.32 -24.09
N SER A 206 -2.94 -0.15 -24.11
CA SER A 206 -2.23 0.67 -25.10
C SER A 206 -0.90 0.01 -25.49
N PRO A 207 -0.95 -1.17 -26.14
CA PRO A 207 0.26 -1.91 -26.54
C PRO A 207 1.07 -1.18 -27.61
N ASP A 208 0.44 -0.26 -28.33
CA ASP A 208 1.04 0.67 -29.29
C ASP A 208 2.00 1.67 -28.64
N LEU A 209 1.88 1.90 -27.33
CA LEU A 209 2.75 2.80 -26.59
C LEU A 209 3.84 2.02 -25.86
N ILE A 210 5.08 2.53 -25.90
CA ILE A 210 6.22 1.99 -25.15
C ILE A 210 5.89 1.92 -23.65
N MET A 211 5.18 2.94 -23.18
CA MET A 211 4.82 3.21 -21.79
C MET A 211 3.35 2.88 -21.46
N GLY A 212 2.62 2.26 -22.40
CA GLY A 212 1.21 1.97 -22.23
C GLY A 212 0.96 0.78 -21.30
N ASN A 213 -0.23 0.74 -20.70
CA ASN A 213 -0.68 -0.41 -19.92
C ASN A 213 -0.91 -1.61 -20.87
N ARG A 214 -0.46 -2.80 -20.44
CA ARG A 214 -0.55 -4.07 -21.20
C ARG A 214 -1.03 -5.24 -20.35
N ASP A 215 -1.49 -5.00 -19.12
CA ASP A 215 -1.82 -6.07 -18.17
C ASP A 215 -2.98 -6.95 -18.68
N LEU A 216 -3.94 -6.34 -19.39
CA LEU A 216 -5.08 -7.06 -20.00
C LEU A 216 -4.70 -7.87 -21.24
N GLU A 217 -3.50 -7.71 -21.79
CA GLU A 217 -3.02 -8.53 -22.92
C GLU A 217 -2.42 -9.87 -22.45
N MET A 218 -2.18 -10.02 -21.15
CA MET A 218 -1.73 -11.27 -20.55
C MET A 218 -2.93 -12.16 -20.23
N ALA A 219 -2.72 -13.42 -19.82
CA ALA A 219 -3.81 -14.30 -19.34
C ALA A 219 -4.33 -13.91 -17.95
N THR A 220 -3.51 -13.19 -17.18
CA THR A 220 -3.77 -12.79 -15.81
C THR A 220 -3.63 -11.28 -15.69
N ALA A 221 -4.65 -10.64 -15.10
CA ALA A 221 -4.59 -9.24 -14.71
C ALA A 221 -4.97 -9.12 -13.23
N HIS A 222 -4.09 -8.53 -12.42
CA HIS A 222 -4.24 -8.47 -10.97
C HIS A 222 -5.53 -7.72 -10.58
N GLY A 223 -5.77 -6.54 -11.16
CA GLY A 223 -6.96 -5.73 -10.90
C GLY A 223 -8.26 -6.40 -11.32
N THR A 224 -8.31 -7.09 -12.46
CA THR A 224 -9.50 -7.88 -12.85
C THR A 224 -9.80 -8.99 -11.86
N HIS A 225 -8.77 -9.72 -11.41
CA HIS A 225 -8.94 -10.79 -10.44
C HIS A 225 -9.45 -10.27 -9.09
N THR A 226 -8.82 -9.21 -8.57
CA THR A 226 -9.24 -8.52 -7.34
C THR A 226 -10.66 -7.94 -7.47
N LEU A 227 -10.99 -7.28 -8.58
CA LEU A 227 -12.35 -6.78 -8.85
C LEU A 227 -13.38 -7.91 -8.84
N SER A 228 -13.06 -9.05 -9.46
CA SER A 228 -13.94 -10.22 -9.46
C SER A 228 -14.19 -10.74 -8.04
N LEU A 229 -13.15 -10.81 -7.21
CA LEU A 229 -13.29 -11.25 -5.82
C LEU A 229 -14.05 -10.23 -4.97
N ALA A 230 -13.79 -8.93 -5.13
CA ALA A 230 -14.40 -7.88 -4.32
C ALA A 230 -15.86 -7.57 -4.70
N ALA A 231 -16.15 -7.47 -5.99
CA ALA A 231 -17.43 -6.96 -6.49
C ALA A 231 -18.08 -7.82 -7.57
N GLY A 232 -17.40 -8.84 -8.12
CA GLY A 232 -17.97 -9.70 -9.18
C GLY A 232 -19.29 -10.34 -8.77
N MET A 233 -20.31 -10.24 -9.63
CA MET A 233 -21.63 -10.85 -9.42
C MET A 233 -21.95 -11.82 -10.54
N ASP A 234 -22.37 -13.02 -10.16
CA ASP A 234 -22.87 -14.03 -11.08
C ASP A 234 -24.33 -13.72 -11.44
N HIS A 235 -24.63 -13.66 -12.74
CA HIS A 235 -25.97 -13.31 -13.22
C HIS A 235 -27.02 -14.37 -12.93
N GLU A 236 -26.62 -15.64 -12.76
CA GLU A 236 -27.52 -16.73 -12.42
C GLU A 236 -27.93 -16.70 -10.94
N ASN A 237 -27.01 -16.25 -10.09
CA ASN A 237 -27.16 -16.28 -8.63
C ASN A 237 -27.42 -14.90 -8.00
N THR A 238 -27.56 -13.86 -8.80
CA THR A 238 -27.93 -12.52 -8.32
C THR A 238 -29.14 -12.00 -9.08
N THR A 239 -29.97 -11.24 -8.39
CA THR A 239 -31.06 -10.50 -9.02
C THR A 239 -30.52 -9.26 -9.71
N ARG A 240 -31.30 -8.73 -10.66
CA ARG A 240 -30.99 -7.45 -11.27
C ARG A 240 -30.97 -6.31 -10.24
N GLU A 241 -31.88 -6.34 -9.27
CA GLU A 241 -32.00 -5.32 -8.22
C GLU A 241 -30.73 -5.29 -7.34
N GLU A 242 -30.22 -6.45 -6.92
CA GLU A 242 -28.94 -6.54 -6.20
C GLU A 242 -27.78 -5.99 -7.04
N ARG A 243 -27.75 -6.30 -8.33
CA ARG A 243 -26.74 -5.75 -9.26
C ARG A 243 -26.87 -4.24 -9.46
N GLU A 244 -28.05 -3.67 -9.33
CA GLU A 244 -28.26 -2.22 -9.38
C GLU A 244 -27.85 -1.51 -8.08
N ARG A 245 -27.96 -2.19 -6.92
CA ARG A 245 -27.60 -1.66 -5.59
C ARG A 245 -26.10 -1.69 -5.28
N GLN A 246 -25.29 -2.54 -5.93
CA GLN A 246 -23.83 -2.50 -5.79
C GLN A 246 -23.17 -1.93 -7.03
N ARG A 247 -22.67 -0.69 -6.93
CA ARG A 247 -22.04 0.04 -8.05
C ARG A 247 -20.53 0.14 -7.85
N ILE A 248 -19.78 0.23 -8.95
CA ILE A 248 -18.32 0.19 -8.93
C ILE A 248 -17.75 1.53 -9.39
N ILE A 249 -16.74 2.04 -8.69
CA ILE A 249 -15.87 3.11 -9.18
C ILE A 249 -14.44 2.55 -9.21
N ALA A 250 -13.84 2.52 -10.39
CA ALA A 250 -12.52 1.92 -10.60
C ALA A 250 -11.45 3.00 -10.84
N VAL A 251 -10.24 2.76 -10.36
CA VAL A 251 -9.05 3.54 -10.67
C VAL A 251 -8.00 2.54 -11.13
N ASN A 252 -7.69 2.59 -12.43
CA ASN A 252 -6.60 1.84 -13.03
C ASN A 252 -5.31 2.67 -12.88
N LEU A 253 -4.49 2.28 -11.91
CA LEU A 253 -3.22 2.93 -11.60
C LEU A 253 -2.27 2.85 -12.81
N PRO A 254 -1.28 3.76 -12.92
CA PRO A 254 -0.31 3.70 -13.99
C PRO A 254 0.50 2.41 -13.98
N ALA A 255 1.03 2.02 -15.14
CA ALA A 255 1.96 0.91 -15.22
C ALA A 255 3.17 1.13 -14.29
N GLN A 256 3.77 0.03 -13.84
CA GLN A 256 4.82 0.04 -12.82
C GLN A 256 6.01 0.96 -13.12
N PHE A 257 6.45 1.00 -14.38
CA PHE A 257 7.50 1.92 -14.81
C PHE A 257 7.14 3.39 -14.48
N SER A 258 5.89 3.79 -14.67
CA SER A 258 5.44 5.18 -14.51
C SER A 258 5.45 5.65 -13.05
N HIS A 259 5.35 4.73 -12.09
CA HIS A 259 5.42 5.08 -10.67
C HIS A 259 6.72 4.64 -9.98
N GLY A 260 7.69 4.16 -10.77
CA GLY A 260 9.01 3.72 -10.32
C GLY A 260 9.03 2.29 -9.78
N SER A 261 10.18 1.62 -9.95
CA SER A 261 10.44 0.23 -9.56
C SER A 261 10.26 -0.05 -8.07
N GLY A 262 10.55 0.94 -7.22
CA GLY A 262 10.31 0.89 -5.78
C GLY A 262 8.89 1.32 -5.36
N GLY A 263 7.97 1.60 -6.29
CA GLY A 263 6.63 2.09 -5.96
C GLY A 263 6.61 3.53 -5.43
N ASN A 264 7.52 4.37 -5.89
CA ASN A 264 7.87 5.65 -5.28
C ASN A 264 6.77 6.71 -5.44
N PHE A 265 6.11 6.71 -6.61
CA PHE A 265 5.02 7.66 -6.90
C PHE A 265 3.64 7.04 -6.73
N LEU A 266 3.56 5.72 -6.59
CA LEU A 266 2.32 4.98 -6.35
C LEU A 266 1.50 5.59 -5.18
N PRO A 267 2.13 6.01 -4.07
CA PRO A 267 1.48 6.80 -3.02
C PRO A 267 0.59 7.94 -3.51
N TYR A 268 1.08 8.75 -4.44
CA TYR A 268 0.38 9.94 -4.92
C TYR A 268 -0.80 9.57 -5.82
N PHE A 269 -0.55 8.65 -6.75
CA PHE A 269 -1.59 8.08 -7.61
C PHE A 269 -2.74 7.47 -6.81
N ALA A 270 -2.41 6.74 -5.75
CA ALA A 270 -3.38 6.12 -4.86
C ALA A 270 -4.20 7.16 -4.08
N VAL A 271 -3.57 8.19 -3.49
CA VAL A 271 -4.29 9.26 -2.79
C VAL A 271 -5.26 9.98 -3.73
N TYR A 272 -4.83 10.33 -4.94
CA TYR A 272 -5.75 10.89 -5.95
C TYR A 272 -6.87 9.93 -6.31
N GLY A 273 -6.57 8.64 -6.44
CA GLY A 273 -7.55 7.62 -6.73
C GLY A 273 -8.64 7.55 -5.65
N VAL A 274 -8.26 7.53 -4.38
CA VAL A 274 -9.20 7.53 -3.25
C VAL A 274 -10.01 8.82 -3.23
N ASP A 275 -9.36 9.97 -3.31
CA ASP A 275 -10.03 11.28 -3.35
C ASP A 275 -11.06 11.35 -4.49
N ARG A 276 -10.69 10.86 -5.69
CA ARG A 276 -11.59 10.79 -6.84
C ARG A 276 -12.78 9.87 -6.60
N ILE A 277 -12.60 8.70 -5.99
CA ILE A 277 -13.70 7.80 -5.63
C ILE A 277 -14.67 8.47 -4.66
N LEU A 278 -14.16 9.12 -3.61
CA LEU A 278 -14.98 9.82 -2.62
C LEU A 278 -15.78 10.94 -3.27
N TYR A 279 -15.10 11.77 -4.06
CA TYR A 279 -15.70 12.87 -4.78
C TYR A 279 -16.82 12.40 -5.71
N LEU A 280 -16.57 11.38 -6.54
CA LEU A 280 -17.56 10.85 -7.47
C LEU A 280 -18.76 10.23 -6.74
N ALA A 281 -18.53 9.52 -5.64
CA ALA A 281 -19.61 8.94 -4.85
C ALA A 281 -20.51 10.02 -4.23
N ASP A 282 -19.93 11.10 -3.70
CA ASP A 282 -20.69 12.20 -3.11
C ASP A 282 -21.41 13.04 -4.19
N ALA A 283 -20.75 13.28 -5.32
CA ALA A 283 -21.34 13.88 -6.51
C ALA A 283 -22.54 13.07 -7.04
N LEU A 284 -22.41 11.74 -7.06
CA LEU A 284 -23.47 10.84 -7.48
C LEU A 284 -24.65 10.86 -6.51
N TRP A 285 -24.38 10.87 -5.20
CA TRP A 285 -25.42 11.02 -4.17
C TRP A 285 -26.22 12.30 -4.35
N LEU A 286 -25.53 13.44 -4.53
CA LEU A 286 -26.20 14.74 -4.71
C LEU A 286 -27.07 14.79 -5.96
N LYS A 287 -26.64 14.12 -7.04
CA LYS A 287 -27.42 14.03 -8.28
C LYS A 287 -28.68 13.16 -8.14
N ASN A 288 -28.61 12.08 -7.36
CA ASN A 288 -29.65 11.05 -7.30
C ASN A 288 -30.57 11.15 -6.07
N THR A 289 -30.26 12.01 -5.10
CA THR A 289 -31.05 12.19 -3.88
C THR A 289 -31.75 13.55 -3.87
N PRO A 290 -33.07 13.61 -4.17
CA PRO A 290 -33.87 14.82 -3.99
C PRO A 290 -33.89 15.22 -2.50
N ASP A 291 -33.66 16.50 -2.22
CA ASP A 291 -33.57 17.03 -0.84
C ASP A 291 -32.52 16.30 0.03
N PRO A 292 -31.22 16.35 -0.32
CA PRO A 292 -30.17 15.64 0.42
C PRO A 292 -30.04 16.09 1.89
N ASP A 293 -30.67 17.20 2.26
CA ASP A 293 -30.68 17.74 3.62
C ASP A 293 -31.74 17.07 4.50
N SER A 294 -32.73 16.38 3.93
CA SER A 294 -33.76 15.65 4.70
C SER A 294 -33.28 14.28 5.20
N HIS A 295 -32.14 13.79 4.72
CA HIS A 295 -31.60 12.48 5.10
C HIS A 295 -30.74 12.58 6.37
N ALA A 296 -30.94 11.66 7.31
CA ALA A 296 -30.11 11.58 8.52
C ALA A 296 -28.66 11.17 8.21
N VAL A 297 -28.47 10.33 7.19
CA VAL A 297 -27.15 9.90 6.69
C VAL A 297 -26.95 10.48 5.29
N ARG A 298 -25.83 11.17 5.09
CA ARG A 298 -25.46 11.81 3.83
C ARG A 298 -24.43 10.95 3.07
N GLY A 299 -24.68 10.72 1.79
CA GLY A 299 -23.79 9.94 0.91
C GLY A 299 -24.06 8.43 0.92
N TYR A 300 -23.51 7.73 -0.06
CA TYR A 300 -23.51 6.26 -0.09
C TYR A 300 -22.42 5.69 0.82
N PRO A 301 -22.60 4.48 1.38
CA PRO A 301 -21.50 3.72 1.98
C PRO A 301 -20.46 3.39 0.92
N ILE A 302 -19.18 3.54 1.26
CA ILE A 302 -18.07 3.31 0.33
C ILE A 302 -17.12 2.26 0.92
N VAL A 303 -16.88 1.18 0.18
CA VAL A 303 -15.88 0.17 0.52
C VAL A 303 -14.83 0.15 -0.59
N ILE A 304 -13.59 0.44 -0.25
CA ILE A 304 -12.48 0.57 -1.17
C ILE A 304 -11.55 -0.61 -0.99
N ASN A 305 -11.33 -1.39 -2.05
CA ASN A 305 -10.26 -2.36 -2.12
C ASN A 305 -8.99 -1.68 -2.64
N PHE A 306 -7.92 -1.66 -1.84
CA PHE A 306 -6.63 -1.13 -2.24
C PHE A 306 -5.54 -2.21 -2.12
N SER A 307 -5.22 -2.88 -3.23
CA SER A 307 -4.32 -4.04 -3.25
C SER A 307 -2.84 -3.71 -3.55
N TYR A 308 -2.29 -2.64 -2.98
CA TYR A 308 -0.86 -2.33 -3.09
C TYR A 308 -0.23 -2.10 -1.73
N GLY A 309 1.10 -2.14 -1.72
CA GLY A 309 1.87 -1.85 -0.55
C GLY A 309 3.26 -1.32 -0.82
N MET A 310 3.87 -0.84 0.25
CA MET A 310 5.26 -0.46 0.32
C MET A 310 5.95 -1.35 1.36
N MET A 311 7.11 -1.89 1.02
CA MET A 311 7.80 -2.85 1.89
C MET A 311 8.55 -2.16 3.03
N ALA A 312 9.30 -1.11 2.73
CA ALA A 312 9.99 -0.28 3.70
C ALA A 312 9.13 0.91 4.09
N GLY A 313 9.48 1.52 5.22
CA GLY A 313 8.78 2.66 5.80
C GLY A 313 8.67 2.54 7.32
N PRO A 314 8.03 3.52 7.97
CA PRO A 314 8.04 3.63 9.42
C PRO A 314 7.13 2.59 10.12
N LYS A 315 6.13 2.05 9.39
CA LYS A 315 5.23 0.94 9.79
C LYS A 315 4.43 1.19 11.05
N ASP A 316 4.11 2.45 11.32
CA ASP A 316 3.59 2.87 12.62
C ASP A 316 2.37 3.80 12.51
N GLY A 317 1.75 3.86 11.34
CA GLY A 317 0.60 4.73 11.08
C GLY A 317 0.97 6.19 10.79
N TYR A 318 2.27 6.52 10.75
CA TYR A 318 2.77 7.85 10.47
C TYR A 318 3.39 7.96 9.06
N HIS A 319 3.11 7.02 8.16
CA HIS A 319 3.47 7.20 6.76
C HIS A 319 2.61 8.32 6.14
N THR A 320 3.20 9.13 5.26
CA THR A 320 2.55 10.33 4.68
C THR A 320 1.20 10.02 4.03
N ILE A 321 1.08 8.88 3.34
CA ILE A 321 -0.18 8.44 2.70
C ILE A 321 -1.25 8.15 3.73
N GLU A 322 -0.92 7.39 4.79
CA GLU A 322 -1.89 6.97 5.79
C GLU A 322 -2.59 8.20 6.40
N LEU A 323 -1.81 9.26 6.61
CA LEU A 323 -2.28 10.52 7.14
C LEU A 323 -3.04 11.35 6.11
N ALA A 324 -2.60 11.31 4.84
CA ALA A 324 -3.35 11.92 3.74
C ALA A 324 -4.76 11.31 3.63
N LEU A 325 -4.85 9.98 3.64
CA LEU A 325 -6.12 9.25 3.61
C LEU A 325 -6.98 9.57 4.83
N LYS A 326 -6.39 9.55 6.03
CA LYS A 326 -7.07 9.97 7.26
C LYS A 326 -7.65 11.37 7.14
N ASN A 327 -6.87 12.33 6.64
CA ASN A 327 -7.33 13.70 6.46
C ASN A 327 -8.47 13.79 5.45
N LEU A 328 -8.39 13.06 4.32
CA LEU A 328 -9.49 12.99 3.35
C LEU A 328 -10.78 12.47 4.00
N PHE A 329 -10.70 11.45 4.84
CA PHE A 329 -11.87 10.91 5.55
C PHE A 329 -12.43 11.91 6.57
N GLU A 330 -11.56 12.56 7.35
CA GLU A 330 -11.98 13.59 8.30
C GLU A 330 -12.58 14.82 7.62
N ASP A 331 -12.04 15.24 6.48
CA ASP A 331 -12.58 16.35 5.70
C ASP A 331 -13.92 16.01 5.08
N ARG A 332 -14.09 14.77 4.58
CA ARG A 332 -15.39 14.26 4.16
C ARG A 332 -16.40 14.27 5.30
N LYS A 333 -16.04 13.77 6.50
CA LYS A 333 -16.91 13.78 7.70
C LYS A 333 -17.43 15.18 8.03
N LYS A 334 -16.60 16.22 7.88
CA LYS A 334 -16.98 17.63 8.12
C LYS A 334 -18.02 18.18 7.15
N GLN A 335 -18.28 17.50 6.03
CA GLN A 335 -19.30 17.92 5.06
C GLN A 335 -20.73 17.63 5.53
N ALA A 336 -20.93 16.81 6.56
CA ALA A 336 -22.25 16.60 7.16
C ALA A 336 -22.77 17.92 7.77
N LYS A 337 -24.05 18.22 7.53
CA LYS A 337 -24.73 19.36 8.16
C LYS A 337 -25.16 19.00 9.59
N ALA A 338 -25.53 20.02 10.36
CA ALA A 338 -26.06 19.83 11.71
C ALA A 338 -27.26 18.87 11.71
N GLY A 339 -27.18 17.79 12.49
CA GLY A 339 -28.20 16.74 12.55
C GLY A 339 -28.03 15.62 11.52
N GLN A 340 -27.01 15.68 10.66
CA GLN A 340 -26.63 14.60 9.74
C GLN A 340 -25.34 13.92 10.19
N THR A 341 -25.16 12.68 9.77
CA THR A 341 -23.87 11.98 9.76
C THR A 341 -23.44 11.72 8.31
N MET A 342 -22.13 11.65 8.06
CA MET A 342 -21.65 11.14 6.77
C MET A 342 -21.71 9.62 6.77
N SER A 343 -22.11 9.05 5.64
CA SER A 343 -22.00 7.62 5.39
C SER A 343 -20.53 7.17 5.45
N PRO A 344 -20.21 5.99 6.00
CA PRO A 344 -18.83 5.57 6.22
C PRO A 344 -18.05 5.32 4.93
N VAL A 345 -16.73 5.47 5.04
CA VAL A 345 -15.74 4.94 4.09
C VAL A 345 -14.97 3.84 4.80
N ARG A 346 -14.71 2.73 4.12
CA ARG A 346 -13.83 1.66 4.58
C ARG A 346 -12.81 1.36 3.51
N ILE A 347 -11.53 1.40 3.82
CA ILE A 347 -10.47 0.98 2.92
C ILE A 347 -9.82 -0.31 3.45
N MET A 348 -9.90 -1.35 2.64
CA MET A 348 -9.29 -2.64 2.91
C MET A 348 -7.88 -2.63 2.32
N MET A 349 -6.89 -2.92 3.15
CA MET A 349 -5.47 -2.89 2.82
C MET A 349 -4.85 -4.28 3.02
N PRO A 350 -4.07 -4.82 2.09
CA PRO A 350 -3.33 -6.06 2.30
C PRO A 350 -2.19 -5.84 3.29
N VAL A 351 -1.97 -6.81 4.17
CA VAL A 351 -0.81 -6.81 5.07
C VAL A 351 0.51 -7.02 4.32
N GLY A 352 0.51 -7.49 3.07
CA GLY A 352 1.71 -7.70 2.25
C GLY A 352 2.14 -9.17 2.19
N ASN A 353 3.03 -9.48 1.24
CA ASN A 353 3.40 -10.87 0.88
C ASN A 353 4.87 -11.19 1.20
N ASP A 354 5.49 -10.41 2.09
CA ASP A 354 6.95 -10.35 2.22
C ASP A 354 7.53 -11.12 3.41
N ASN A 355 6.72 -11.95 4.07
CA ASN A 355 7.06 -12.64 5.33
C ASN A 355 8.39 -13.39 5.27
N LEU A 356 8.64 -14.13 4.19
CA LEU A 356 9.83 -14.98 4.03
C LEU A 356 10.93 -14.35 3.18
N LEU A 357 10.76 -13.08 2.80
CA LEU A 357 11.63 -12.42 1.86
C LEU A 357 12.84 -11.77 2.53
N ARG A 358 12.98 -11.94 3.86
CA ARG A 358 14.10 -11.44 4.66
C ARG A 358 14.32 -9.94 4.47
N GLY A 359 13.21 -9.21 4.36
CA GLY A 359 13.19 -7.77 4.14
C GLY A 359 13.24 -6.94 5.42
N ALA A 360 13.24 -7.57 6.59
CA ALA A 360 13.24 -6.89 7.89
C ALA A 360 14.37 -7.41 8.78
N ALA A 361 14.98 -6.51 9.54
CA ALA A 361 15.86 -6.86 10.64
C ALA A 361 15.66 -5.89 11.81
N SER A 362 15.70 -6.35 13.05
CA SER A 362 15.57 -5.48 14.22
C SER A 362 16.48 -5.89 15.37
N THR A 363 16.77 -4.93 16.26
CA THR A 363 17.33 -5.22 17.58
C THR A 363 17.13 -4.04 18.53
N VAL A 364 17.41 -4.27 19.82
CA VAL A 364 17.49 -3.22 20.83
C VAL A 364 18.96 -2.94 21.15
N LEU A 365 19.37 -1.68 20.96
CA LEU A 365 20.73 -1.22 21.23
C LEU A 365 20.84 -0.39 22.51
N ALA A 366 21.95 -0.53 23.23
CA ALA A 366 22.42 0.29 24.36
C ALA A 366 23.86 -0.10 24.72
N ALA A 367 24.46 0.58 25.71
CA ALA A 367 25.69 0.13 26.37
C ALA A 367 25.61 -1.36 26.76
N GLU A 368 26.72 -2.11 26.59
CA GLU A 368 26.72 -3.56 26.74
C GLU A 368 26.17 -4.02 28.10
N GLY A 369 25.27 -5.01 28.08
CA GLY A 369 24.71 -5.60 29.30
C GLY A 369 23.59 -4.77 29.95
N THR A 370 23.19 -3.65 29.34
CA THR A 370 22.00 -2.89 29.74
C THR A 370 20.77 -3.81 29.75
N PRO A 371 20.14 -4.03 30.91
CA PRO A 371 18.97 -4.88 31.02
C PRO A 371 17.74 -4.25 30.35
N PHE A 372 16.91 -5.07 29.69
CA PHE A 372 15.63 -4.63 29.14
C PHE A 372 14.58 -5.76 29.10
N GLY A 373 13.36 -5.44 28.67
CA GLY A 373 12.21 -6.33 28.63
C GLY A 373 11.44 -6.39 29.95
N LEU A 374 10.29 -7.08 29.96
CA LEU A 374 9.33 -7.08 31.09
C LEU A 374 9.91 -7.42 32.46
N ASN A 375 11.02 -8.15 32.51
CA ASN A 375 11.68 -8.57 33.74
C ASN A 375 13.18 -8.24 33.77
N ASN A 376 13.68 -7.37 32.89
CA ASN A 376 15.12 -7.09 32.74
C ASN A 376 15.98 -8.34 32.47
N ASN A 377 15.36 -9.40 31.94
CA ASN A 377 16.00 -10.69 31.66
C ASN A 377 16.75 -10.69 30.33
N LEU A 378 16.49 -9.72 29.45
CA LEU A 378 17.19 -9.56 28.20
C LEU A 378 18.28 -8.50 28.32
N LYS A 379 19.32 -8.62 27.49
CA LYS A 379 20.49 -7.73 27.47
C LYS A 379 20.59 -7.06 26.11
N ALA A 380 20.59 -5.74 26.11
CA ALA A 380 20.77 -4.96 24.89
C ALA A 380 22.17 -5.19 24.32
N ARG A 381 22.32 -4.98 23.01
CA ARG A 381 23.60 -5.07 22.31
C ARG A 381 24.14 -3.67 22.06
N GLU A 382 25.45 -3.48 21.96
CA GLU A 382 26.00 -2.17 21.55
C GLU A 382 25.90 -1.94 20.04
N ARG A 383 25.67 -3.01 19.27
CA ARG A 383 25.56 -2.94 17.81
C ARG A 383 24.66 -4.01 17.22
N ILE A 384 24.18 -3.69 16.03
CA ILE A 384 23.61 -4.63 15.07
C ILE A 384 24.52 -4.68 13.85
N THR A 385 24.79 -5.88 13.35
CA THR A 385 25.53 -6.12 12.12
C THR A 385 24.70 -7.06 11.27
N VAL A 386 24.23 -6.58 10.13
CA VAL A 386 23.35 -7.34 9.24
C VAL A 386 24.02 -7.48 7.87
N PRO A 387 24.36 -8.71 7.46
CA PRO A 387 24.68 -9.01 6.08
C PRO A 387 23.52 -8.65 5.14
N TRP A 388 23.80 -7.90 4.08
CA TRP A 388 22.86 -7.49 3.05
C TRP A 388 23.31 -8.03 1.70
N ARG A 389 22.52 -8.93 1.11
CA ARG A 389 22.88 -9.62 -0.13
C ARG A 389 22.32 -8.88 -1.33
N ILE A 390 23.19 -8.20 -2.08
CA ILE A 390 22.84 -7.61 -3.37
C ILE A 390 23.16 -8.62 -4.49
N GLN A 391 22.16 -8.90 -5.32
CA GLN A 391 22.25 -9.94 -6.33
C GLN A 391 23.07 -9.50 -7.54
N PRO A 392 23.84 -10.40 -8.18
CA PRO A 392 24.48 -10.12 -9.45
C PRO A 392 23.45 -10.01 -10.58
N ALA A 393 23.81 -9.26 -11.63
CA ALA A 393 22.95 -9.01 -12.80
C ALA A 393 21.59 -8.38 -12.42
N ASP A 394 21.60 -7.55 -11.39
CA ASP A 394 20.47 -6.71 -11.00
C ASP A 394 20.53 -5.39 -11.75
N SER A 395 19.53 -5.14 -12.58
CA SER A 395 19.43 -3.92 -13.39
C SER A 395 18.83 -2.73 -12.64
N THR A 396 18.42 -2.95 -11.40
CA THR A 396 17.71 -1.95 -10.63
C THR A 396 18.43 -1.62 -9.33
N ALA A 397 18.04 -0.52 -8.70
CA ALA A 397 18.74 0.01 -7.55
C ALA A 397 18.31 -0.70 -6.27
N ASN A 398 19.17 -0.66 -5.26
CA ASN A 398 18.98 -1.41 -4.03
C ASN A 398 18.93 -0.46 -2.84
N PHE A 399 17.99 -0.71 -1.93
CA PHE A 399 17.64 0.25 -0.87
C PHE A 399 17.54 -0.44 0.49
N VAL A 400 18.20 0.15 1.49
CA VAL A 400 18.00 -0.19 2.90
C VAL A 400 17.60 1.06 3.66
N GLU A 401 16.50 0.97 4.39
CA GLU A 401 16.11 1.97 5.37
C GLU A 401 16.52 1.54 6.77
N ILE A 402 16.97 2.48 7.58
CA ILE A 402 17.33 2.29 8.98
C ILE A 402 16.51 3.28 9.80
N TRP A 403 15.71 2.76 10.72
CA TRP A 403 14.77 3.51 11.55
C TRP A 403 15.13 3.34 13.02
N SER A 404 15.14 4.44 13.77
CA SER A 404 15.08 4.37 15.23
C SER A 404 13.63 4.39 15.71
N GLU A 405 13.38 3.96 16.96
CA GLU A 405 12.16 4.37 17.65
C GLU A 405 12.09 5.90 17.82
N ALA A 406 10.88 6.41 18.05
CA ALA A 406 10.68 7.83 18.31
C ALA A 406 11.00 8.17 19.78
N LYS A 407 11.76 9.24 20.03
CA LYS A 407 12.14 9.73 21.37
C LYS A 407 11.68 11.18 21.56
N PRO A 408 11.46 11.67 22.79
CA PRO A 408 11.31 13.11 23.04
C PRO A 408 12.47 13.91 22.44
N CYS A 409 12.25 15.18 22.08
CA CYS A 409 13.24 16.00 21.37
C CYS A 409 14.65 15.99 22.00
N ALA A 410 14.74 16.20 23.31
CA ALA A 410 16.02 16.25 24.01
C ALA A 410 16.74 14.90 23.97
N ASP A 411 16.00 13.82 24.28
CA ASP A 411 16.51 12.45 24.26
C ASP A 411 16.91 12.01 22.85
N PHE A 412 16.18 12.46 21.82
CA PHE A 412 16.49 12.17 20.43
C PHE A 412 17.86 12.73 20.02
N TYR A 413 18.15 14.00 20.31
CA TYR A 413 19.44 14.58 19.97
C TYR A 413 20.58 14.04 20.82
N ALA A 414 20.33 13.73 22.10
CA ALA A 414 21.31 13.04 22.95
C ALA A 414 21.65 11.64 22.43
N MET A 415 20.64 10.90 21.94
CA MET A 415 20.82 9.61 21.27
C MET A 415 21.61 9.76 19.97
N LEU A 416 21.28 10.76 19.14
CA LEU A 416 21.91 10.99 17.84
C LEU A 416 23.43 11.22 17.95
N GLU A 417 23.90 11.91 18.99
CA GLU A 417 25.33 12.14 19.26
C GLU A 417 26.13 10.84 19.48
N ARG A 418 25.46 9.73 19.77
CA ARG A 418 26.05 8.42 20.11
C ARG A 418 25.82 7.34 19.04
N VAL A 419 25.04 7.65 18.01
CA VAL A 419 24.77 6.71 16.92
C VAL A 419 25.91 6.74 15.92
N GLU A 420 26.45 5.57 15.57
CA GLU A 420 27.35 5.41 14.44
C GLU A 420 26.76 4.41 13.44
N VAL A 421 26.80 4.76 12.15
CA VAL A 421 26.31 3.89 11.08
C VAL A 421 27.40 3.65 10.06
N PHE A 422 27.54 2.39 9.64
CA PHE A 422 28.54 1.96 8.68
C PHE A 422 27.93 1.05 7.61
N VAL A 423 28.48 1.15 6.39
CA VAL A 423 28.18 0.28 5.26
C VAL A 423 29.49 -0.26 4.71
N THR A 424 29.60 -1.58 4.54
CA THR A 424 30.80 -2.24 4.01
C THR A 424 30.45 -2.97 2.71
N PRO A 425 30.98 -2.55 1.55
CA PRO A 425 30.78 -3.28 0.30
C PRO A 425 31.65 -4.55 0.23
N PRO A 426 31.27 -5.54 -0.61
CA PRO A 426 32.03 -6.77 -0.81
C PRO A 426 33.48 -6.48 -1.25
N GLY A 427 34.45 -6.97 -0.48
CA GLY A 427 35.87 -6.85 -0.79
C GLY A 427 36.42 -5.41 -0.74
N ARG A 428 35.69 -4.46 -0.13
CA ARG A 428 36.08 -3.05 -0.03
C ARG A 428 36.14 -2.59 1.43
N GLU A 429 36.65 -1.37 1.62
CA GLU A 429 36.76 -0.76 2.94
C GLU A 429 35.39 -0.40 3.53
N LYS A 430 35.34 -0.38 4.86
CA LYS A 430 34.17 0.01 5.64
C LYS A 430 33.95 1.52 5.55
N LEU A 431 32.76 1.93 5.13
CA LEU A 431 32.37 3.33 4.93
C LEU A 431 31.51 3.79 6.11
N ARG A 432 31.84 4.95 6.70
CA ARG A 432 31.07 5.56 7.79
C ARG A 432 30.11 6.61 7.23
N ILE A 433 28.86 6.60 7.67
CA ILE A 433 27.92 7.70 7.46
C ILE A 433 28.28 8.80 8.47
N THR A 434 28.79 9.92 7.98
CA THR A 434 29.43 10.94 8.83
C THR A 434 28.49 12.06 9.26
N ASP A 435 27.52 12.41 8.41
CA ASP A 435 26.52 13.42 8.71
C ASP A 435 25.17 12.77 8.97
N LEU A 436 24.71 12.84 10.21
CA LEU A 436 23.39 12.40 10.63
C LEU A 436 22.44 13.57 10.91
N SER A 437 22.75 14.78 10.43
CA SER A 437 21.88 15.94 10.58
C SER A 437 20.60 15.82 9.74
N ALA A 438 19.59 16.62 10.10
CA ALA A 438 18.30 16.57 9.43
C ALA A 438 18.44 16.97 7.94
N ASN A 439 17.92 16.14 7.05
CA ASN A 439 17.95 16.33 5.60
C ASN A 439 19.36 16.33 5.00
N ALA A 440 20.34 15.77 5.70
CA ALA A 440 21.67 15.56 5.15
C ALA A 440 21.67 14.45 4.08
N TYR A 441 22.56 14.59 3.11
CA TYR A 441 22.91 13.51 2.20
C TYR A 441 24.43 13.45 1.99
N SER A 442 24.93 12.28 1.64
CA SER A 442 26.34 12.11 1.27
C SER A 442 26.54 10.94 0.31
N ASP A 443 27.49 11.10 -0.61
CA ASP A 443 27.97 10.00 -1.44
C ASP A 443 28.97 9.18 -0.63
N LEU A 444 28.65 7.91 -0.38
CA LEU A 444 29.56 6.97 0.29
C LEU A 444 30.64 6.48 -0.68
N ALA A 445 30.26 6.32 -1.96
CA ALA A 445 31.12 5.94 -3.07
C ALA A 445 30.48 6.40 -4.39
N ASP A 446 31.15 6.18 -5.52
CA ASP A 446 30.61 6.44 -6.86
C ASP A 446 29.35 5.63 -7.20
N TYR A 447 29.06 4.57 -6.45
CA TYR A 447 27.91 3.67 -6.62
C TYR A 447 26.96 3.62 -5.40
N ALA A 448 27.14 4.48 -4.39
CA ALA A 448 26.30 4.44 -3.19
C ALA A 448 26.12 5.83 -2.56
N ARG A 449 24.87 6.13 -2.17
CA ARG A 449 24.47 7.39 -1.53
C ARG A 449 23.63 7.13 -0.30
N VAL A 450 23.69 8.05 0.65
CA VAL A 450 22.86 8.06 1.84
C VAL A 450 22.04 9.34 1.93
N TYR A 451 20.79 9.20 2.37
CA TYR A 451 19.92 10.30 2.78
C TYR A 451 19.53 10.12 4.25
N VAL A 452 19.52 11.21 5.02
CA VAL A 452 19.18 11.21 6.45
C VAL A 452 18.02 12.14 6.71
N ARG A 453 17.03 11.66 7.46
CA ARG A 453 15.85 12.42 7.88
C ARG A 453 15.64 12.30 9.38
N HIS A 454 15.21 13.41 9.97
CA HIS A 454 14.65 13.43 11.31
C HIS A 454 13.14 13.62 11.16
N VAL A 455 12.36 12.63 11.58
CA VAL A 455 10.91 12.68 11.46
C VAL A 455 10.35 13.08 12.81
N ALA A 456 9.75 14.27 12.89
CA ALA A 456 9.01 14.69 14.06
C ALA A 456 7.60 14.10 14.02
N ILE A 457 7.04 13.72 15.16
CA ILE A 457 5.73 13.11 15.36
C ILE A 457 5.03 13.91 16.44
N ASP A 458 4.06 14.72 16.01
CA ASP A 458 3.18 15.45 16.91
C ASP A 458 1.99 14.55 17.29
N PRO A 459 1.74 14.32 18.59
CA PRO A 459 0.62 13.48 19.03
C PRO A 459 -0.77 14.04 18.68
N ASN A 460 -0.88 15.35 18.37
CA ASN A 460 -2.14 16.02 18.03
C ASN A 460 -2.33 16.16 16.52
N THR A 461 -1.25 16.36 15.75
CA THR A 461 -1.33 16.67 14.31
C THR A 461 -0.70 15.62 13.40
N GLY A 462 -0.05 14.59 13.94
CA GLY A 462 0.69 13.60 13.15
C GLY A 462 2.15 14.03 12.90
N PRO A 463 2.86 13.39 11.96
CA PRO A 463 4.25 13.65 11.70
C PRO A 463 4.45 14.93 10.90
N THR A 464 5.56 15.60 11.18
CA THR A 464 5.98 16.84 10.54
C THR A 464 7.46 16.73 10.19
N ILE A 465 7.86 17.23 9.02
CA ILE A 465 9.28 17.27 8.60
C ILE A 465 9.98 18.54 9.14
N HIS A 466 9.23 19.49 9.71
CA HIS A 466 9.78 20.72 10.29
C HIS A 466 10.24 20.48 11.73
N VAL A 467 11.38 19.82 11.85
CA VAL A 467 12.01 19.44 13.11
C VAL A 467 12.15 20.64 14.07
N GLN A 468 12.53 21.80 13.54
CA GLN A 468 12.73 23.04 14.30
C GLN A 468 11.42 23.69 14.79
N GLU A 469 10.32 23.54 14.04
CA GLU A 469 9.02 24.09 14.43
C GLU A 469 8.24 23.16 15.36
N ALA A 470 8.34 21.85 15.16
CA ALA A 470 7.63 20.86 15.96
C ALA A 470 8.10 20.87 17.43
N GLY A 471 9.41 20.87 17.67
CA GLY A 471 9.98 20.87 19.02
C GLY A 471 9.75 22.17 19.79
N THR A 472 9.58 23.29 19.08
CA THR A 472 9.32 24.61 19.69
C THR A 472 7.83 24.87 19.92
N LYS A 473 6.94 24.35 19.05
CA LYS A 473 5.48 24.52 19.17
C LYS A 473 4.83 23.47 20.06
N ASN A 474 5.37 22.24 20.12
CA ASN A 474 4.82 21.17 20.94
C ASN A 474 5.92 20.41 21.71
N PRO A 475 6.06 20.61 23.03
CA PRO A 475 7.06 19.91 23.84
C PRO A 475 6.83 18.40 23.93
N ASN A 476 5.66 17.90 23.52
CA ASN A 476 5.34 16.47 23.47
C ASN A 476 5.64 15.83 22.11
N ALA A 477 6.17 16.58 21.14
CA ALA A 477 6.61 16.02 19.87
C ALA A 477 7.74 15.00 20.10
N ARG A 478 7.64 13.86 19.41
CA ARG A 478 8.67 12.82 19.41
C ARG A 478 9.41 12.83 18.07
N PHE A 479 10.66 12.41 18.05
CA PHE A 479 11.54 12.47 16.89
C PHE A 479 12.19 11.12 16.68
N ARG A 480 12.35 10.71 15.42
CA ARG A 480 13.10 9.50 15.07
C ARG A 480 14.07 9.76 13.93
N LEU A 481 15.09 8.93 13.89
CA LEU A 481 16.08 8.89 12.83
C LEU A 481 15.58 7.95 11.73
N ALA A 482 15.67 8.40 10.48
CA ALA A 482 15.44 7.59 9.30
C ALA A 482 16.62 7.79 8.33
N ILE A 483 17.30 6.72 7.98
CA ILE A 483 18.44 6.75 7.05
C ILE A 483 18.08 5.85 5.86
N LEU A 484 18.16 6.38 4.65
CA LEU A 484 18.08 5.60 3.43
C LEU A 484 19.48 5.42 2.84
N VAL A 485 19.93 4.17 2.73
CA VAL A 485 21.11 3.78 1.94
C VAL A 485 20.64 3.35 0.56
N CYS A 486 21.12 4.03 -0.47
CA CYS A 486 20.87 3.71 -1.87
C CYS A 486 22.14 3.15 -2.52
N VAL A 487 22.01 2.04 -3.23
CA VAL A 487 23.10 1.40 -3.96
C VAL A 487 22.71 1.27 -5.42
N ALA A 488 23.62 1.65 -6.31
CA ALA A 488 23.43 1.56 -7.75
C ALA A 488 23.21 0.10 -8.20
N PRO A 489 22.66 -0.13 -9.41
CA PRO A 489 22.52 -1.47 -9.95
C PRO A 489 23.85 -2.22 -10.07
N THR A 490 23.78 -3.56 -10.15
CA THR A 490 24.96 -4.40 -10.38
C THR A 490 25.21 -4.71 -11.86
N THR A 491 24.24 -4.37 -12.72
CA THR A 491 24.40 -4.36 -14.18
C THR A 491 23.58 -3.23 -14.78
N LEU A 492 24.09 -2.54 -15.81
CA LEU A 492 23.31 -1.59 -16.61
C LEU A 492 23.80 -1.63 -18.04
N ASP A 493 22.89 -1.45 -18.99
CA ASP A 493 23.23 -1.28 -20.42
C ASP A 493 23.42 0.20 -20.75
N LEU A 494 24.23 0.88 -19.93
CA LEU A 494 24.57 2.29 -20.08
C LEU A 494 26.09 2.45 -19.96
N PRO A 495 26.78 2.94 -21.00
CA PRO A 495 28.20 3.23 -20.93
C PRO A 495 28.51 4.19 -19.77
N ASP A 496 29.56 3.88 -19.02
CA ASP A 496 30.07 4.70 -17.90
C ASP A 496 29.11 4.88 -16.70
N ALA A 497 28.00 4.14 -16.64
CA ALA A 497 27.13 4.16 -15.46
C ALA A 497 27.84 3.51 -14.26
N PRO A 498 27.78 4.13 -13.06
CA PRO A 498 28.38 3.54 -11.87
C PRO A 498 27.64 2.25 -11.51
N LEU A 499 28.40 1.16 -11.34
CA LEU A 499 27.88 -0.13 -10.93
C LEU A 499 28.34 -0.47 -9.53
N ALA A 500 27.41 -0.94 -8.70
CA ALA A 500 27.74 -1.42 -7.38
C ALA A 500 28.31 -2.86 -7.44
N PRO A 501 29.25 -3.21 -6.56
CA PRO A 501 29.65 -4.60 -6.40
C PRO A 501 28.48 -5.47 -5.92
N ALA A 502 28.17 -6.53 -6.65
CA ALA A 502 27.28 -7.59 -6.18
C ALA A 502 27.94 -8.39 -5.05
N GLY A 503 27.13 -8.97 -4.15
CA GLY A 503 27.60 -9.86 -3.09
C GLY A 503 27.10 -9.48 -1.70
N GLU A 504 27.87 -9.88 -0.69
CA GLU A 504 27.58 -9.59 0.72
C GLU A 504 28.08 -8.20 1.12
N TRP A 505 27.13 -7.29 1.25
CA TRP A 505 27.34 -6.03 1.95
C TRP A 505 27.12 -6.24 3.44
N THR A 506 27.62 -5.32 4.25
CA THR A 506 27.32 -5.29 5.69
C THR A 506 26.80 -3.93 6.09
N VAL A 507 25.63 -3.90 6.73
CA VAL A 507 25.10 -2.70 7.40
C VAL A 507 25.34 -2.87 8.90
N GLU A 508 26.01 -1.89 9.52
CA GLU A 508 26.25 -1.87 10.97
C GLU A 508 25.71 -0.58 11.58
N VAL A 509 24.92 -0.71 12.65
CA VAL A 509 24.51 0.42 13.50
C VAL A 509 25.05 0.16 14.89
N LYS A 510 25.72 1.14 15.47
CA LYS A 510 26.20 1.12 16.85
C LYS A 510 25.54 2.21 17.65
N TYR A 511 25.34 1.93 18.93
CA TYR A 511 24.87 2.89 19.89
C TYR A 511 25.26 2.43 21.31
N ASP A 512 25.98 3.28 22.02
CA ASP A 512 26.60 3.00 23.33
C ASP A 512 25.95 3.80 24.48
N GLY A 513 24.78 4.39 24.24
CA GLY A 513 24.09 5.19 25.24
C GLY A 513 23.50 4.36 26.39
N PRO A 514 23.21 5.02 27.53
CA PRO A 514 22.75 4.34 28.74
C PRO A 514 21.29 3.87 28.66
N GLU A 515 20.46 4.49 27.82
CA GLU A 515 19.09 4.08 27.55
C GLU A 515 19.01 3.12 26.37
N THR A 516 17.99 2.26 26.34
CA THR A 516 17.72 1.39 25.19
C THR A 516 17.08 2.14 24.02
N VAL A 517 17.47 1.77 22.81
CA VAL A 517 16.90 2.26 21.54
C VAL A 517 16.62 1.08 20.62
N ASP A 518 15.37 0.96 20.17
CA ASP A 518 14.99 0.01 19.11
C ASP A 518 15.45 0.57 17.75
N PHE A 519 16.21 -0.25 17.01
CA PHE A 519 16.57 -0.01 15.63
C PHE A 519 15.99 -1.09 14.73
N THR A 520 15.32 -0.65 13.67
CA THR A 520 14.74 -1.51 12.66
C THR A 520 15.28 -1.16 11.29
N LEU A 521 15.65 -2.18 10.52
CA LEU A 521 16.14 -2.07 9.17
C LEU A 521 15.14 -2.73 8.22
N TYR A 522 14.85 -2.07 7.11
CA TYR A 522 13.95 -2.59 6.07
C TYR A 522 14.60 -2.52 4.70
N ILE A 523 14.35 -3.52 3.87
CA ILE A 523 14.66 -3.48 2.45
C ILE A 523 13.41 -3.01 1.71
N GLN A 524 13.57 -1.96 0.90
CA GLN A 524 12.55 -1.63 -0.09
C GLN A 524 12.78 -2.54 -1.30
N SER A 525 11.80 -3.37 -1.64
CA SER A 525 11.90 -4.15 -2.88
C SER A 525 11.91 -3.21 -4.07
N ASP A 526 12.94 -3.35 -4.85
CA ASP A 526 12.93 -2.93 -6.24
C ASP A 526 12.25 -4.04 -7.07
N GLN A 527 11.20 -3.67 -7.79
CA GLN A 527 10.48 -4.56 -8.69
C GLN A 527 10.78 -4.17 -10.15
N SER A 528 10.90 -5.17 -11.02
CA SER A 528 11.09 -4.93 -12.44
C SER A 528 10.02 -3.99 -13.00
N ALA A 529 10.42 -3.06 -13.87
CA ALA A 529 9.49 -2.09 -14.45
C ALA A 529 8.38 -2.71 -15.32
N VAL A 530 8.56 -3.97 -15.73
CA VAL A 530 7.57 -4.81 -16.41
C VAL A 530 7.37 -6.06 -15.57
N VAL A 531 6.11 -6.43 -15.31
CA VAL A 531 5.73 -7.57 -14.44
C VAL A 531 6.39 -8.90 -14.86
N THR A 532 6.61 -9.10 -16.16
CA THR A 532 7.26 -10.32 -16.70
C THR A 532 8.79 -10.25 -16.74
N SER A 533 9.37 -9.09 -16.47
CA SER A 533 10.82 -8.91 -16.54
C SER A 533 11.52 -9.53 -15.33
N LYS A 534 12.63 -10.20 -15.60
CA LYS A 534 13.51 -10.80 -14.58
C LYS A 534 14.72 -9.93 -14.26
N THR A 535 14.71 -8.67 -14.69
CA THR A 535 15.89 -7.79 -14.63
C THR A 535 16.06 -7.11 -13.27
N GLY A 536 14.99 -6.88 -12.51
CA GLY A 536 15.07 -6.51 -11.10
C GLY A 536 15.30 -7.74 -10.24
N LYS A 537 16.33 -7.71 -9.40
CA LYS A 537 16.67 -8.78 -8.47
C LYS A 537 16.61 -8.26 -7.04
N ARG A 538 15.60 -8.70 -6.30
CA ARG A 538 15.42 -8.31 -4.91
C ARG A 538 16.63 -8.66 -4.04
N SER A 539 17.25 -7.66 -3.43
CA SER A 539 18.20 -7.88 -2.32
C SER A 539 17.48 -8.29 -1.05
N TYR A 540 18.22 -8.91 -0.14
CA TYR A 540 17.65 -9.41 1.12
C TYR A 540 18.68 -9.37 2.24
N PHE A 541 18.22 -9.32 3.49
CA PHE A 541 19.10 -9.50 4.64
C PHE A 541 19.42 -10.98 4.84
N ASP A 542 20.63 -11.27 5.25
CA ASP A 542 21.10 -12.62 5.50
C ASP A 542 21.65 -12.74 6.91
N HIS A 543 21.45 -13.88 7.54
CA HIS A 543 21.93 -14.14 8.89
C HIS A 543 22.02 -15.64 9.14
N GLU A 544 23.11 -16.09 9.78
CA GLU A 544 23.38 -17.52 10.00
C GLU A 544 22.34 -18.23 10.87
N ASN A 545 21.53 -17.49 11.63
CA ASN A 545 20.45 -18.03 12.45
C ASN A 545 19.06 -17.93 11.80
N TYR A 546 18.91 -17.20 10.69
CA TYR A 546 17.65 -17.18 9.95
C TYR A 546 17.45 -18.53 9.26
N ARG A 547 16.26 -19.11 9.39
CA ARG A 547 15.91 -20.41 8.79
C ARG A 547 14.64 -20.22 8.00
N SER A 548 14.59 -20.57 6.72
CA SER A 548 13.35 -20.50 5.93
C SER A 548 12.44 -21.72 6.12
N HIS A 549 12.98 -22.83 6.64
CA HIS A 549 12.27 -24.07 6.87
C HIS A 549 12.41 -24.50 8.34
N MET A 550 11.42 -25.22 8.85
CA MET A 550 11.42 -25.75 10.20
C MET A 550 12.51 -26.82 10.33
N THR A 551 13.16 -26.82 11.49
CA THR A 551 14.07 -27.90 11.90
C THR A 551 13.42 -28.64 13.05
N GLU A 552 13.31 -29.96 12.95
CA GLU A 552 12.90 -30.78 14.08
C GLU A 552 13.96 -30.70 15.17
N HIS A 553 13.53 -30.36 16.39
CA HIS A 553 14.37 -30.44 17.58
C HIS A 553 14.38 -31.90 18.08
N HIS A 554 15.10 -32.78 17.38
CA HIS A 554 15.52 -34.04 17.99
C HIS A 554 16.77 -33.77 18.84
N HIS A 555 16.76 -34.26 20.08
CA HIS A 555 17.68 -33.90 21.16
C HIS A 555 19.18 -34.06 20.88
N ASP A 556 19.61 -34.61 19.75
CA ASP A 556 21.02 -34.65 19.32
C ASP A 556 21.25 -34.45 17.80
N HIS A 557 20.20 -34.27 16.99
CA HIS A 557 20.30 -34.03 15.54
C HIS A 557 19.17 -33.11 15.06
N ARG A 558 19.50 -32.04 14.32
CA ARG A 558 18.51 -31.16 13.69
C ARG A 558 18.32 -31.60 12.25
N GLU A 559 17.21 -32.26 11.95
CA GLU A 559 16.80 -32.54 10.58
C GLU A 559 15.80 -31.48 10.12
N GLU A 560 15.99 -30.95 8.91
CA GLU A 560 15.01 -30.04 8.30
C GLU A 560 13.77 -30.85 7.93
N THR A 561 12.60 -30.48 8.44
CA THR A 561 11.35 -31.19 8.12
C THR A 561 10.86 -30.91 6.71
N GLY A 562 11.49 -29.95 6.02
CA GLY A 562 11.07 -29.44 4.70
C GLY A 562 9.87 -28.50 4.76
N ALA A 563 9.17 -28.40 5.90
CA ALA A 563 8.07 -27.47 6.08
C ALA A 563 8.59 -26.03 6.19
N VAL A 564 7.87 -25.07 5.62
CA VAL A 564 8.24 -23.66 5.68
C VAL A 564 8.13 -23.16 7.12
N ALA A 565 9.20 -22.52 7.63
CA ALA A 565 9.18 -21.94 8.96
C ALA A 565 8.44 -20.61 8.95
N ASP A 566 7.54 -20.42 9.91
CA ASP A 566 6.75 -19.21 10.08
C ASP A 566 7.15 -18.46 11.36
N THR A 567 6.58 -17.28 11.57
CA THR A 567 6.79 -16.44 12.76
C THR A 567 6.43 -17.19 14.05
N TYR A 568 5.43 -18.06 13.97
CA TYR A 568 4.96 -18.88 15.07
C TYR A 568 4.91 -20.36 14.66
N SER A 569 5.14 -21.28 15.59
CA SER A 569 4.77 -22.69 15.38
C SER A 569 3.26 -22.83 15.55
N PHE A 570 2.63 -23.69 14.76
CA PHE A 570 1.21 -23.99 14.90
C PHE A 570 1.05 -25.50 15.06
N ASP A 571 1.32 -25.98 16.27
CA ASP A 571 1.13 -27.38 16.67
C ASP A 571 -0.32 -27.55 17.16
N GLU A 572 -1.05 -28.57 16.70
CA GLU A 572 -2.48 -28.77 16.97
C GLU A 572 -2.78 -28.85 18.48
N ASP A 573 -1.81 -29.33 19.27
CA ASP A 573 -1.96 -29.58 20.70
C ASP A 573 -1.30 -28.50 21.61
N LYS A 574 -0.66 -27.46 21.04
CA LYS A 574 0.07 -26.46 21.82
C LYS A 574 -0.24 -25.04 21.39
N CYS A 575 -0.15 -24.11 22.35
CA CYS A 575 -0.18 -22.70 21.99
C CYS A 575 1.01 -22.35 21.08
N PRO A 576 0.82 -21.46 20.11
CA PRO A 576 1.88 -21.09 19.18
C PRO A 576 3.15 -20.58 19.88
N GLU A 577 4.31 -21.14 19.56
CA GLU A 577 5.60 -20.68 20.09
C GLU A 577 6.22 -19.65 19.13
N ASP A 578 6.85 -18.62 19.69
CA ASP A 578 7.54 -17.58 18.91
C ASP A 578 8.86 -18.11 18.32
N ASN A 579 8.91 -18.26 17.00
CA ASN A 579 10.06 -18.77 16.25
C ASN A 579 10.89 -17.67 15.55
N ASP A 580 10.65 -16.40 15.86
CA ASP A 580 11.17 -15.28 15.08
C ASP A 580 11.56 -14.06 15.93
N ASN A 581 11.97 -14.29 17.17
CA ASN A 581 12.52 -13.25 18.03
C ASN A 581 14.02 -13.02 17.76
N TRP A 582 14.45 -11.75 17.74
CA TRP A 582 15.82 -11.42 17.32
C TRP A 582 16.91 -11.88 18.29
N TYR A 583 16.59 -12.02 19.58
CA TYR A 583 17.58 -12.37 20.60
C TYR A 583 17.98 -13.85 20.50
N GLN A 584 17.10 -14.73 20.01
CA GLN A 584 17.35 -16.15 19.81
C GLN A 584 17.70 -16.48 18.35
N TYR A 585 16.96 -15.92 17.38
CA TYR A 585 17.04 -16.28 15.96
C TYR A 585 17.87 -15.29 15.13
N GLY A 586 18.44 -14.27 15.77
CA GLY A 586 19.24 -13.25 15.11
C GLY A 586 18.41 -12.07 14.59
N PRO A 587 19.07 -10.98 14.17
CA PRO A 587 18.39 -9.72 13.85
C PRO A 587 17.45 -9.81 12.65
N VAL A 588 17.70 -10.71 11.69
CA VAL A 588 16.84 -10.87 10.50
C VAL A 588 15.58 -11.62 10.89
N GLN A 589 14.42 -11.03 10.61
CA GLN A 589 13.13 -11.48 11.09
C GLN A 589 12.08 -11.50 9.97
N ARG A 590 11.05 -12.31 10.16
CA ARG A 590 9.78 -12.28 9.42
C ARG A 590 8.81 -11.25 9.98
N ARG A 591 8.88 -10.98 11.28
CA ARG A 591 8.18 -9.86 11.93
C ARG A 591 8.61 -8.54 11.31
N GLY A 592 7.66 -7.61 11.24
CA GLY A 592 7.90 -6.28 10.68
C GLY A 592 7.92 -6.26 9.16
N THR A 593 7.56 -7.36 8.48
CA THR A 593 7.46 -7.40 7.02
C THR A 593 6.15 -6.81 6.48
N HIS A 594 5.19 -6.50 7.36
CA HIS A 594 3.89 -5.96 6.97
C HIS A 594 3.98 -4.66 6.16
N ASN A 595 3.02 -4.44 5.28
CA ASN A 595 2.92 -3.30 4.40
C ASN A 595 2.99 -1.97 5.17
N ALA A 596 3.94 -1.10 4.81
CA ALA A 596 4.24 0.14 5.51
C ALA A 596 3.16 1.22 5.44
N ILE A 597 2.15 1.01 4.58
CA ILE A 597 1.02 1.91 4.40
C ILE A 597 -0.30 1.31 4.93
N SER A 598 -0.22 0.20 5.65
CA SER A 598 -1.36 -0.49 6.28
C SER A 598 -1.23 -0.59 7.80
N SER A 599 -0.49 0.33 8.43
CA SER A 599 -0.16 0.31 9.87
C SER A 599 -1.00 1.30 10.67
N LEU A 600 -1.74 2.19 10.01
CA LEU A 600 -2.57 3.18 10.68
C LEU A 600 -3.76 2.50 11.39
N SER A 601 -3.79 2.69 12.70
CA SER A 601 -4.88 2.23 13.57
C SER A 601 -6.05 3.21 13.49
N ASP A 602 -6.86 3.09 12.45
CA ASP A 602 -8.02 3.95 12.19
C ASP A 602 -9.26 3.12 11.82
N PRO A 603 -10.48 3.46 12.29
CA PRO A 603 -11.70 2.71 11.99
C PRO A 603 -12.01 2.60 10.49
N GLU A 604 -11.51 3.53 9.67
CA GLU A 604 -11.70 3.54 8.24
C GLU A 604 -10.63 2.75 7.47
N MET A 605 -9.47 2.42 8.07
CA MET A 605 -8.37 1.67 7.42
C MET A 605 -8.18 0.29 8.03
N ILE A 606 -8.40 -0.77 7.25
CA ILE A 606 -8.45 -2.14 7.74
C ILE A 606 -7.35 -2.98 7.09
N ALA A 607 -6.36 -3.39 7.88
CA ALA A 607 -5.31 -4.32 7.46
C ALA A 607 -5.81 -5.77 7.48
N ILE A 608 -5.70 -6.45 6.34
CA ILE A 608 -6.20 -7.81 6.10
C ILE A 608 -5.04 -8.79 5.89
N GLY A 609 -5.04 -9.85 6.68
CA GLY A 609 -4.11 -10.98 6.59
C GLY A 609 -4.63 -12.10 5.72
N SER A 610 -3.80 -13.13 5.53
CA SER A 610 -4.12 -14.26 4.67
C SER A 610 -3.86 -15.61 5.35
N PHE A 611 -4.78 -16.55 5.18
CA PHE A 611 -4.64 -17.94 5.60
C PHE A 611 -4.98 -18.93 4.47
N ASP A 612 -4.55 -20.17 4.64
CA ASP A 612 -4.86 -21.30 3.77
C ASP A 612 -6.20 -21.92 4.16
N ASP A 613 -7.17 -21.93 3.25
CA ASP A 613 -8.55 -22.33 3.55
C ASP A 613 -8.66 -23.78 4.04
N SER A 614 -7.85 -24.69 3.48
CA SER A 614 -7.89 -26.12 3.81
C SER A 614 -7.37 -26.46 5.20
N SER A 615 -6.33 -25.75 5.65
CA SER A 615 -5.60 -26.06 6.88
C SER A 615 -5.88 -25.04 8.00
N GLY A 616 -6.40 -23.87 7.66
CA GLY A 616 -6.56 -22.76 8.58
C GLY A 616 -5.24 -22.08 8.96
N TYR A 617 -4.06 -22.58 8.55
CA TYR A 617 -2.78 -21.96 8.88
C TYR A 617 -2.59 -20.64 8.14
N PRO A 618 -1.92 -19.65 8.72
CA PRO A 618 -1.54 -18.45 7.99
C PRO A 618 -0.73 -18.80 6.74
N THR A 619 -0.98 -18.13 5.62
CA THR A 619 -0.21 -18.43 4.40
C THR A 619 1.24 -18.02 4.61
N SER A 620 2.16 -18.81 4.05
CA SER A 620 3.61 -18.63 4.27
C SER A 620 4.11 -17.24 3.86
N TYR A 621 3.45 -16.61 2.88
CA TYR A 621 3.79 -15.28 2.37
C TYR A 621 3.12 -14.14 3.16
N SER A 622 1.98 -14.35 3.85
CA SER A 622 1.29 -13.29 4.57
C SER A 622 2.24 -12.62 5.56
N ALA A 623 2.45 -11.32 5.42
CA ALA A 623 3.41 -10.62 6.25
C ALA A 623 2.98 -10.57 7.73
N THR A 624 3.96 -10.47 8.63
CA THR A 624 3.72 -10.41 10.07
C THR A 624 4.07 -9.04 10.64
N THR A 625 3.30 -8.59 11.64
CA THR A 625 3.53 -7.31 12.33
C THR A 625 4.54 -7.44 13.48
N ASP A 626 5.08 -6.31 13.97
CA ASP A 626 6.15 -6.26 14.99
C ASP A 626 5.61 -6.34 16.43
N GLY A 627 4.36 -6.74 16.63
CA GLY A 627 3.87 -6.94 18.00
C GLY A 627 4.69 -8.01 18.72
N ASN A 628 5.21 -7.66 19.89
CA ASN A 628 5.87 -8.59 20.77
C ASN A 628 4.81 -9.20 21.70
N PRO A 629 4.41 -10.47 21.51
CA PRO A 629 3.41 -11.11 22.37
C PRO A 629 3.87 -11.19 23.82
N GLN A 630 5.18 -11.26 24.11
CA GLN A 630 5.65 -11.30 25.50
C GLN A 630 5.34 -10.00 26.24
N LEU A 631 5.37 -8.83 25.60
CA LEU A 631 5.12 -7.53 26.26
C LEU A 631 3.65 -7.29 26.65
N ASP A 632 2.72 -8.09 26.13
CA ASP A 632 1.26 -7.93 26.32
C ASP A 632 0.63 -8.99 27.24
N TYR A 633 1.40 -9.94 27.81
CA TYR A 633 0.83 -10.95 28.70
C TYR A 633 0.52 -10.44 30.13
N ASP A 634 -0.71 -10.77 30.54
CA ASP A 634 -1.42 -10.68 31.83
C ASP A 634 -0.61 -10.37 33.09
N SER A 635 -0.20 -9.11 33.22
CA SER A 635 0.21 -8.57 34.51
C SER A 635 -0.38 -7.17 34.63
N LYS A 636 -0.74 -6.74 35.84
CA LYS A 636 -1.06 -5.32 36.11
C LYS A 636 0.00 -4.36 35.54
N SER A 637 1.24 -4.84 35.39
CA SER A 637 2.35 -4.17 34.71
C SER A 637 2.18 -3.99 33.19
N ALA A 638 1.49 -4.88 32.45
CA ALA A 638 1.17 -4.64 31.05
C ALA A 638 0.25 -3.42 30.91
N ARG A 639 -0.82 -3.32 31.71
CA ARG A 639 -1.65 -2.09 31.76
C ARG A 639 -0.87 -0.83 32.17
N GLU A 640 0.10 -0.95 33.07
CA GLU A 640 0.97 0.17 33.46
C GLU A 640 2.02 0.52 32.38
N ILE A 641 2.52 -0.46 31.61
CA ILE A 641 3.45 -0.28 30.49
C ILE A 641 2.72 0.28 29.28
N THR A 642 1.53 -0.22 28.94
CA THR A 642 0.64 0.35 27.92
C THR A 642 0.17 1.76 28.34
N ALA A 643 0.07 2.06 29.64
CA ALA A 643 -0.16 3.42 30.13
C ALA A 643 1.10 4.31 30.08
N LYS A 644 2.31 3.73 30.15
CA LYS A 644 3.61 4.43 30.08
C LYS A 644 4.15 4.60 28.65
N TYR A 645 3.72 3.75 27.73
CA TYR A 645 3.91 3.81 26.28
C TYR A 645 2.53 3.88 25.62
N PRO A 646 1.82 5.01 25.77
CA PRO A 646 0.43 5.10 25.41
C PRO A 646 0.28 5.07 23.89
N LYS A 647 -0.62 4.19 23.45
CA LYS A 647 -1.18 4.02 22.10
C LYS A 647 -0.32 3.21 21.15
N ASN A 648 -0.96 2.18 20.58
CA ASN A 648 -0.66 1.53 19.30
C ASN A 648 0.34 2.34 18.48
N ASN A 649 1.61 1.95 18.51
CA ASN A 649 2.62 2.53 17.66
C ASN A 649 2.46 2.09 16.19
N GLY A 650 1.23 1.80 15.73
CA GLY A 650 0.83 1.26 14.42
C GLY A 650 1.47 -0.07 13.98
N ARG A 651 2.61 -0.44 14.57
CA ARG A 651 3.44 -1.61 14.26
C ARG A 651 2.83 -2.95 14.66
N LYS A 652 1.66 -2.95 15.30
CA LYS A 652 0.98 -4.13 15.87
C LYS A 652 -0.31 -4.52 15.13
N PHE A 653 -0.58 -3.94 13.97
CA PHE A 653 -1.95 -3.85 13.47
C PHE A 653 -2.24 -4.86 12.36
N LEU A 654 -2.89 -5.96 12.72
CA LEU A 654 -3.63 -6.81 11.79
C LEU A 654 -5.06 -6.95 12.31
N THR A 655 -6.04 -6.70 11.46
CA THR A 655 -7.44 -6.72 11.90
C THR A 655 -7.98 -8.13 11.91
N VAL A 656 -8.00 -8.79 10.75
CA VAL A 656 -8.59 -10.11 10.55
C VAL A 656 -7.91 -10.74 9.33
N SER A 657 -8.09 -12.05 9.14
CA SER A 657 -7.60 -12.74 7.95
C SER A 657 -8.70 -13.44 7.17
N TYR A 658 -8.52 -13.49 5.85
CA TYR A 658 -9.36 -14.23 4.90
C TYR A 658 -8.51 -15.27 4.15
N PRO A 659 -9.12 -16.25 3.46
CA PRO A 659 -8.39 -17.12 2.57
C PRO A 659 -7.57 -16.31 1.56
N GLY A 660 -6.32 -16.70 1.32
CA GLY A 660 -5.54 -16.22 0.17
C GLY A 660 -5.13 -17.35 -0.78
N GLU A 661 -5.36 -18.59 -0.38
CA GLU A 661 -5.25 -19.79 -1.19
C GLU A 661 -6.16 -20.89 -0.66
N ASN A 662 -6.55 -21.83 -1.52
CA ASN A 662 -7.47 -22.91 -1.13
C ASN A 662 -6.74 -24.02 -0.36
N ALA A 663 -5.60 -24.48 -0.88
CA ALA A 663 -4.79 -25.52 -0.25
C ALA A 663 -3.32 -25.39 -0.72
N PRO A 664 -2.36 -25.99 0.00
CA PRO A 664 -0.96 -26.07 -0.46
C PRO A 664 -0.81 -26.81 -1.80
N SER A 665 -1.77 -27.68 -2.14
CA SER A 665 -1.83 -28.43 -3.41
C SER A 665 -2.73 -27.77 -4.47
N LEU A 666 -3.61 -26.84 -4.08
CA LEU A 666 -4.51 -26.10 -4.97
C LEU A 666 -4.21 -24.60 -4.85
N PHE A 667 -3.24 -24.17 -5.65
CA PHE A 667 -2.65 -22.83 -5.53
C PHE A 667 -3.64 -21.71 -5.85
N GLY A 668 -3.85 -20.84 -4.85
CA GLY A 668 -4.59 -19.60 -4.97
C GLY A 668 -6.10 -19.74 -4.89
N LEU A 669 -6.77 -18.59 -4.92
CA LEU A 669 -8.22 -18.48 -5.02
C LEU A 669 -8.61 -18.35 -6.50
N LEU A 670 -9.68 -19.05 -6.88
CA LEU A 670 -10.25 -18.92 -8.21
C LEU A 670 -11.00 -17.59 -8.34
N GLY A 671 -10.75 -16.88 -9.42
CA GLY A 671 -11.41 -15.62 -9.79
C GLY A 671 -11.18 -15.33 -11.27
N ALA A 672 -11.71 -14.20 -11.75
CA ALA A 672 -11.56 -13.81 -13.14
C ALA A 672 -10.08 -13.71 -13.56
N GLY A 673 -9.77 -14.19 -14.76
CA GLY A 673 -8.55 -13.83 -15.47
C GLY A 673 -8.67 -12.45 -16.14
N SER A 674 -7.81 -12.17 -17.10
CA SER A 674 -7.85 -10.89 -17.84
C SER A 674 -9.01 -10.79 -18.85
N ARG A 675 -9.60 -11.92 -19.24
CA ARG A 675 -10.63 -12.05 -20.28
C ARG A 675 -11.94 -12.56 -19.69
N ASP A 676 -13.05 -12.17 -20.28
CA ASP A 676 -14.37 -12.66 -19.87
C ASP A 676 -14.46 -14.19 -20.00
N GLY A 677 -15.13 -14.83 -19.04
CA GLY A 677 -15.22 -16.28 -18.94
C GLY A 677 -13.91 -17.00 -18.58
N SER A 678 -12.77 -16.30 -18.45
CA SER A 678 -11.52 -16.89 -17.99
C SER A 678 -11.48 -16.97 -16.46
N VAL A 679 -11.00 -18.10 -15.95
CA VAL A 679 -10.82 -18.32 -14.51
C VAL A 679 -9.37 -18.70 -14.26
N ILE A 680 -8.75 -18.04 -13.29
CA ILE A 680 -7.37 -18.32 -12.86
C ILE A 680 -7.32 -18.47 -11.35
N GLY A 681 -6.39 -19.31 -10.88
CA GLY A 681 -6.00 -19.34 -9.47
C GLY A 681 -4.92 -18.29 -9.21
N SER A 682 -5.14 -17.41 -8.25
CA SER A 682 -4.14 -16.42 -7.85
C SER A 682 -4.01 -16.35 -6.33
N ARG A 683 -2.79 -16.15 -5.84
CA ARG A 683 -2.47 -16.12 -4.41
C ARG A 683 -1.95 -14.76 -3.99
N GLY A 684 -2.21 -14.39 -2.75
CA GLY A 684 -1.73 -13.14 -2.18
C GLY A 684 -2.71 -12.54 -1.20
N THR A 685 -2.19 -11.70 -0.31
CA THR A 685 -3.01 -10.92 0.62
C THR A 685 -3.99 -9.99 -0.10
N SER A 686 -3.71 -9.57 -1.34
CA SER A 686 -4.65 -8.85 -2.21
C SER A 686 -5.99 -9.58 -2.41
N MET A 687 -5.98 -10.90 -2.45
CA MET A 687 -7.19 -11.73 -2.68
C MET A 687 -8.00 -11.78 -1.39
N SER A 688 -7.33 -11.93 -0.25
CA SER A 688 -7.93 -11.84 1.09
C SER A 688 -8.56 -10.45 1.32
N THR A 689 -7.89 -9.37 0.92
CA THR A 689 -8.41 -8.00 0.96
C THR A 689 -9.67 -7.83 0.10
N ALA A 690 -9.71 -8.47 -1.08
CA ALA A 690 -10.88 -8.45 -1.93
C ALA A 690 -12.07 -9.18 -1.31
N LEU A 691 -11.83 -10.32 -0.63
CA LEU A 691 -12.88 -11.01 0.12
C LEU A 691 -13.42 -10.17 1.28
N ALA A 692 -12.55 -9.49 2.04
CA ALA A 692 -12.97 -8.55 3.08
C ALA A 692 -13.81 -7.40 2.52
N THR A 693 -13.42 -6.87 1.35
CA THR A 693 -14.19 -5.83 0.64
C THR A 693 -15.59 -6.33 0.30
N ARG A 694 -15.71 -7.58 -0.19
CA ARG A 694 -17.01 -8.20 -0.48
C ARG A 694 -17.86 -8.36 0.78
N GLU A 695 -17.29 -8.88 1.88
CA GLU A 695 -18.03 -9.07 3.14
C GLU A 695 -18.61 -7.74 3.64
N ALA A 696 -17.81 -6.67 3.66
CA ALA A 696 -18.26 -5.35 4.08
C ALA A 696 -19.33 -4.78 3.13
N ALA A 697 -19.14 -4.91 1.80
CA ALA A 697 -20.11 -4.41 0.83
C ALA A 697 -21.46 -5.15 0.93
N ASN A 698 -21.43 -6.47 1.12
CA ASN A 698 -22.64 -7.27 1.34
C ASN A 698 -23.33 -6.89 2.64
N ALA A 699 -22.58 -6.70 3.73
CA ALA A 699 -23.13 -6.25 5.01
C ALA A 699 -23.81 -4.88 4.90
N PHE A 700 -23.24 -3.93 4.14
CA PHE A 700 -23.88 -2.64 3.91
C PHE A 700 -25.19 -2.75 3.09
N MET A 701 -25.29 -3.67 2.14
CA MET A 701 -26.52 -3.90 1.36
C MET A 701 -27.65 -4.50 2.19
N GLU A 702 -27.31 -5.23 3.26
CA GLU A 702 -28.26 -5.87 4.18
C GLU A 702 -28.64 -4.98 5.36
N ALA A 703 -27.85 -3.93 5.62
CA ALA A 703 -27.98 -3.11 6.82
C ALA A 703 -28.79 -1.83 6.61
N GLU A 704 -29.36 -1.37 7.71
CA GLU A 704 -30.03 -0.09 7.79
C GLU A 704 -29.02 1.05 8.09
N PRO A 705 -29.31 2.30 7.69
CA PRO A 705 -28.36 3.41 7.81
C PRO A 705 -27.83 3.68 9.23
N GLN A 706 -28.59 3.35 10.28
CA GLN A 706 -28.13 3.51 11.67
C GLN A 706 -26.97 2.57 12.05
N ASP A 707 -26.81 1.44 11.36
CA ASP A 707 -25.80 0.43 11.67
C ASP A 707 -24.48 0.68 10.92
N TYR A 708 -24.51 1.55 9.91
CA TYR A 708 -23.37 1.88 9.06
C TYR A 708 -22.10 2.29 9.82
N PRO A 709 -22.14 3.08 10.91
CA PRO A 709 -20.93 3.47 11.63
C PRO A 709 -20.08 2.29 12.12
N HIS A 710 -20.69 1.14 12.41
CA HIS A 710 -19.99 -0.05 12.87
C HIS A 710 -19.57 -0.98 11.73
N ILE A 711 -20.42 -1.17 10.71
CA ILE A 711 -20.18 -2.13 9.62
C ILE A 711 -18.86 -1.84 8.88
N GLY A 712 -18.13 -2.92 8.59
CA GLY A 712 -16.85 -2.87 7.90
C GLY A 712 -15.73 -2.16 8.67
N SER A 713 -16.00 -1.63 9.87
CA SER A 713 -14.97 -1.04 10.72
C SER A 713 -14.03 -2.11 11.25
N GLN A 714 -12.88 -1.68 11.78
CA GLN A 714 -11.98 -2.60 12.43
C GLN A 714 -12.67 -3.44 13.53
N ASP A 715 -13.41 -2.80 14.43
CA ASP A 715 -14.02 -3.51 15.57
C ASP A 715 -15.05 -4.53 15.08
N TRP A 716 -15.81 -4.20 14.03
CA TRP A 716 -16.75 -5.14 13.40
C TRP A 716 -16.06 -6.39 12.84
N PHE A 717 -14.98 -6.21 12.07
CA PHE A 717 -14.20 -7.37 11.59
C PHE A 717 -13.56 -8.13 12.74
N ARG A 718 -13.18 -7.45 13.82
CA ARG A 718 -12.59 -8.13 14.98
C ARG A 718 -13.59 -9.02 15.69
N ASP A 719 -14.79 -8.50 15.89
CA ASP A 719 -15.88 -9.22 16.52
C ASP A 719 -16.30 -10.41 15.65
N LEU A 720 -16.45 -10.22 14.33
CA LEU A 720 -16.71 -11.31 13.40
C LEU A 720 -15.62 -12.39 13.42
N GLY A 721 -14.34 -11.98 13.42
CA GLY A 721 -13.22 -12.92 13.49
C GLY A 721 -13.25 -13.74 14.78
N ARG A 722 -13.51 -13.09 15.92
CA ARG A 722 -13.62 -13.76 17.22
C ARG A 722 -14.80 -14.75 17.25
N GLU A 723 -15.95 -14.35 16.72
CA GLU A 723 -17.14 -15.21 16.64
C GLU A 723 -16.89 -16.43 15.74
N SER A 724 -16.27 -16.23 14.57
CA SER A 724 -15.91 -17.30 13.64
C SER A 724 -14.98 -18.34 14.28
N GLU A 725 -13.96 -17.90 15.03
CA GLU A 725 -13.07 -18.80 15.77
C GLU A 725 -13.82 -19.62 16.85
N LEU A 726 -14.82 -19.02 17.50
CA LEU A 726 -15.63 -19.71 18.51
C LEU A 726 -16.59 -20.74 17.90
N GLU A 727 -17.23 -20.42 16.77
CA GLU A 727 -18.16 -21.31 16.09
C GLU A 727 -17.47 -22.57 15.57
N GLN A 728 -16.25 -22.43 15.05
CA GLN A 728 -15.50 -23.54 14.47
C GLN A 728 -14.91 -24.52 15.50
N GLN A 729 -14.85 -24.14 16.78
CA GLN A 729 -14.55 -25.08 17.85
C GLN A 729 -15.67 -26.11 18.09
N VAL A 730 -16.86 -25.89 17.52
CA VAL A 730 -18.09 -26.63 17.85
C VAL A 730 -18.56 -27.57 16.72
N ASP A 731 -17.91 -27.58 15.56
CA ASP A 731 -18.50 -28.25 14.40
C ASP A 731 -18.48 -29.79 14.49
N ASN A 732 -19.68 -30.38 14.39
CA ASN A 732 -20.02 -31.76 14.78
C ASN A 732 -19.89 -32.79 13.64
N TRP A 733 -19.14 -32.47 12.58
CA TRP A 733 -19.11 -33.28 11.35
C TRP A 733 -18.04 -34.38 11.30
N GLY A 734 -17.32 -34.62 12.40
CA GLY A 734 -16.46 -35.81 12.53
C GLY A 734 -15.25 -35.86 11.59
N GLN A 735 -14.91 -34.75 10.92
CA GLN A 735 -13.59 -34.54 10.34
C GLN A 735 -12.81 -33.63 11.29
N ASP A 736 -11.77 -34.18 11.92
CA ASP A 736 -10.84 -33.49 12.83
C ASP A 736 -9.94 -32.49 12.06
N LEU A 737 -10.52 -31.54 11.32
CA LEU A 737 -9.79 -30.33 10.91
C LEU A 737 -10.10 -29.24 11.94
N LYS A 738 -9.71 -29.48 13.19
CA LYS A 738 -9.66 -28.39 14.16
C LYS A 738 -8.60 -27.44 13.68
N TRP A 739 -9.02 -26.24 13.29
CA TRP A 739 -8.09 -25.15 13.13
C TRP A 739 -7.18 -25.09 14.36
N PRO A 740 -5.85 -24.90 14.20
CA PRO A 740 -4.96 -24.77 15.34
C PRO A 740 -5.53 -23.71 16.28
N LEU A 741 -5.57 -24.03 17.58
CA LEU A 741 -6.12 -23.13 18.59
C LEU A 741 -5.36 -21.80 18.50
N ALA A 742 -6.07 -20.76 18.05
CA ALA A 742 -5.66 -19.40 18.31
C ALA A 742 -5.85 -19.16 19.81
N CYS A 743 -4.86 -19.53 20.63
CA CYS A 743 -4.85 -19.17 22.04
C CYS A 743 -5.04 -17.64 22.15
N ASP A 744 -5.86 -17.20 23.11
CA ASP A 744 -6.35 -15.82 23.31
C ASP A 744 -5.44 -14.72 22.73
N GLU A 745 -5.99 -13.97 21.75
CA GLU A 745 -5.54 -12.67 21.20
C GLU A 745 -4.08 -12.54 20.66
N GLY A 746 -3.30 -13.63 20.60
CA GLY A 746 -1.83 -13.54 20.45
C GLY A 746 -1.20 -13.71 19.05
N VAL A 747 -1.94 -14.16 18.03
CA VAL A 747 -1.34 -14.43 16.71
C VAL A 747 -1.53 -13.23 15.78
N LEU A 748 -0.56 -12.32 15.82
CA LEU A 748 -0.52 -11.08 15.02
C LEU A 748 -0.55 -11.26 13.51
N LYS A 749 -0.43 -12.51 13.03
CA LYS A 749 -0.49 -12.90 11.62
C LYS A 749 -1.90 -13.31 11.15
N ILE A 750 -2.79 -13.72 12.07
CA ILE A 750 -4.22 -13.92 11.76
C ILE A 750 -5.06 -12.71 12.18
N GLY A 751 -4.54 -11.82 13.03
CA GLY A 751 -5.27 -10.70 13.59
C GLY A 751 -6.13 -11.19 14.74
N SER A 752 -7.36 -10.70 14.85
CA SER A 752 -8.29 -11.17 15.88
C SER A 752 -9.04 -12.46 15.49
N GLY A 753 -8.74 -13.05 14.33
CA GLY A 753 -9.35 -14.31 13.90
C GLY A 753 -9.39 -14.47 12.37
N ARG A 754 -9.90 -15.62 11.93
CA ARG A 754 -10.07 -15.98 10.52
C ARG A 754 -11.55 -15.98 10.12
N LEU A 755 -11.84 -15.44 8.95
CA LEU A 755 -13.17 -15.47 8.36
C LEU A 755 -13.18 -16.33 7.10
N PRO A 756 -14.21 -17.18 6.89
CA PRO A 756 -14.30 -18.00 5.69
C PRO A 756 -14.58 -17.15 4.45
N ASP A 757 -14.43 -17.74 3.27
CA ASP A 757 -14.77 -17.08 2.00
C ASP A 757 -16.26 -16.65 1.97
N PRO A 758 -16.56 -15.33 1.86
CA PRO A 758 -17.92 -14.80 1.77
C PRO A 758 -18.77 -15.44 0.67
N ARG A 759 -18.12 -15.87 -0.43
CA ARG A 759 -18.78 -16.42 -1.60
C ARG A 759 -19.45 -17.76 -1.30
N LYS A 760 -18.90 -18.54 -0.35
CA LYS A 760 -19.50 -19.82 0.08
C LYS A 760 -20.82 -19.62 0.83
N LYS A 761 -20.98 -18.51 1.57
CA LYS A 761 -22.24 -18.19 2.27
C LYS A 761 -23.40 -17.91 1.28
N LEU A 762 -23.09 -17.28 0.13
CA LEU A 762 -24.06 -17.00 -0.94
C LEU A 762 -24.62 -18.27 -1.58
N VAL A 763 -23.77 -19.28 -1.79
CA VAL A 763 -24.15 -20.60 -2.34
C VAL A 763 -25.11 -21.33 -1.39
N ASN A 764 -24.81 -21.33 -0.08
CA ASN A 764 -25.67 -21.98 0.92
C ASN A 764 -27.01 -21.25 1.16
N ARG A 765 -27.08 -19.92 0.99
CA ARG A 765 -28.33 -19.15 1.15
C ARG A 765 -29.35 -19.39 0.02
N LEU A 766 -28.92 -19.87 -1.13
CA LEU A 766 -29.77 -20.06 -2.32
C LEU A 766 -30.07 -21.53 -2.64
N GLY A 767 -29.63 -22.47 -1.80
CA GLY A 767 -29.91 -23.91 -1.99
C GLY A 767 -29.26 -24.53 -3.23
N GLY A 768 -28.29 -23.84 -3.84
CA GLY A 768 -27.49 -24.36 -4.95
C GLY A 768 -26.24 -25.06 -4.41
N THR A 769 -25.93 -26.25 -4.91
CA THR A 769 -24.62 -26.86 -4.74
C THR A 769 -23.57 -26.02 -5.47
N PRO A 770 -22.38 -25.79 -4.88
CA PRO A 770 -21.28 -25.20 -5.62
C PRO A 770 -20.89 -26.18 -6.74
N TYR A 771 -20.59 -25.67 -7.93
CA TYR A 771 -19.82 -26.32 -9.01
C TYR A 771 -19.80 -27.85 -8.98
N ALA A 772 -20.52 -28.50 -9.91
CA ALA A 772 -20.43 -29.92 -10.25
C ALA A 772 -19.84 -30.80 -9.15
N THR A 773 -20.72 -31.46 -8.37
CA THR A 773 -20.32 -32.50 -7.42
C THR A 773 -19.28 -33.42 -8.06
N GLU A 774 -18.26 -33.87 -7.32
CA GLU A 774 -17.26 -34.83 -7.83
C GLU A 774 -17.89 -36.05 -8.54
N ASP A 775 -19.13 -36.41 -8.18
CA ASP A 775 -19.96 -37.44 -8.85
C ASP A 775 -20.31 -37.14 -10.32
N GLU A 776 -20.17 -35.91 -10.81
CA GLU A 776 -20.37 -35.52 -12.23
C GLU A 776 -19.04 -35.49 -13.01
N LEU A 777 -17.90 -35.69 -12.35
CA LEU A 777 -16.56 -35.73 -12.96
C LEU A 777 -15.91 -37.14 -12.96
N GLU A 778 -16.54 -38.14 -12.32
CA GLU A 778 -16.30 -39.58 -12.55
C GLU A 778 -17.26 -40.15 -13.61
#